data_AF-A0A1E1KZL1-F1
#
_entry.id   AF-A0A1E1KZL1-F1
#
_cell.length_a   1.000
_cell.length_b   1.000
_cell.length_c   1.000
_cell.angle_alpha   90.00
_cell.angle_beta   90.00
_cell.angle_gamma   90.00
#
_symmetry.space_group_name_H-M   'P 1'
#
loop_
_entity.id
_entity.type
_entity.pdbx_description
1 polymer ?
#
loop_
_entity_poly.entity_id
_entity_poly.type
_entity_poly.pdbx_seq_one_letter_code
_entity_poly.pdbx_strand_id
1 'polypeptide(L)'
;MSAVENGVTNGGLNGHAATSPGYMVMSKRFSDIPSAIDIPVQGEDDDQAVEVDLEDLLDDPTELCTLLENEGAARTYWMTVSLAYAKQKKVDHAIEMLIKGGQAMKGGPKEKLSMLTCLCWMYLWKSREAPRVAPEGALVSEAKTKEYYLQLSTSTLNEALRINPGFPPLFLARGVLQLLKASLQAPSKSSAPGVLDHDKADILRASLKSFEDALRVSGQRNMMAQLGKARALFSLGKYAEALEGYQDALHKMPDLVDPDPRIGIGCCFWMLGFKEDAKTAWERALEINPDSKIANILLGLFYLDSSSHVPTNGPEFLRLYKKAMTEYTQKAFKSDKDLPLTCATFAGYFLSRKSLPNVDTLAHKAIQYTDVNAIASDGWYLLARKEHYEDEYERAADYYRRADEARGGADRGFLPAKFGAAQLSVLKSDFGEAKLRLEKIIQQSKNVEAMILLGTIYAEEVFHSQPTSAREEKSTEFKKAVGYLESVRTAWKDSKKNLVPDASVLLNLARLYETDQPEKSLQCLQQVEQIEYDQVPEEERPKDSEEETTFKNNLRQGLPPQLLNNIGCFYYQGEKYEQARDMFQVALSACIKVGEKQEDMDTDALVTTISYNLGRTYEASGLLDEASTVYEGLLTRHSDYTDARTRLAYIALRQSPTEDGPKAVAKLYQDSSADLEVRALYGWYLGKTHNKKGHISEDPELRHYKHTLQQYEKHDRYSLIGMGNLYLMSAREMRRETEQEKGKRSNIYIKAVEFFEKALQLDPQNAYAAQGIAIALVEDKKDFKTALTIFIKVRDTIKDPSVFINLGHIFADLKQYSKAIEHYELALTKARSPDAQILVCLGRIWYLRGKAEKSSQAFRNALDFSQKALALSPDQIHFKFNVALMQTQLAASVYGLTEMQRTLAEVLSAADGLEEAIEALDSIAQHPSTPYPKHDIEQRANMARNTMRKQLERSIQAQKEYEEKNAEKLLASKQAREIELKKREDARVAAEEAERARKNKIAEERQKIAERDRELADARHEEERAREAAELITDSETGDKVKRKKKPRAAGTGGKRKKKNEDGNTDDEESGAETRRRNRRGSGADSDEEKPKQKKRRLAKKAAPEKPNKFKSSEIVVESDSDGDDGAAAAAAAREMDNDVEEANDMDVDAASEDETVSAPAPSKRKSRRAMIDSDEDEDEDAAPAPIPGKQDSPAAANSDPADTPMADSDDE
;
A
#
# COMPACT_ATOMS: atom_id res chain seq x y z
N MET A 1 -90.77 38.43 -44.49
CA MET A 1 -91.96 39.33 -44.53
C MET A 1 -92.13 40.02 -43.18
N SER A 2 -91.21 40.93 -42.84
CA SER A 2 -91.34 41.94 -41.75
C SER A 2 -89.99 42.67 -41.62
N ALA A 3 -89.87 43.87 -42.18
CA ALA A 3 -88.67 44.71 -42.06
C ALA A 3 -89.00 45.97 -41.27
N VAL A 4 -88.10 46.34 -40.33
CA VAL A 4 -87.82 47.69 -39.78
C VAL A 4 -86.39 47.54 -39.20
N GLU A 5 -85.30 47.98 -39.82
CA GLU A 5 -84.82 49.35 -40.10
C GLU A 5 -84.34 50.17 -38.87
N ASN A 6 -83.04 50.50 -38.91
CA ASN A 6 -82.39 51.80 -38.60
C ASN A 6 -82.49 52.43 -37.19
N GLY A 7 -81.35 52.94 -36.67
CA GLY A 7 -81.32 53.62 -35.36
C GLY A 7 -79.96 54.14 -34.83
N VAL A 8 -79.09 54.67 -35.70
CA VAL A 8 -77.73 55.17 -35.39
C VAL A 8 -77.68 56.21 -34.24
N THR A 9 -76.68 56.17 -33.33
CA THR A 9 -75.78 57.32 -32.99
C THR A 9 -74.81 57.10 -31.81
N ASN A 10 -73.76 57.94 -31.76
CA ASN A 10 -72.63 57.91 -30.82
C ASN A 10 -72.95 58.44 -29.41
N GLY A 11 -72.29 57.86 -28.40
CA GLY A 11 -71.42 58.65 -27.51
C GLY A 11 -71.81 58.83 -26.02
N GLY A 12 -70.86 58.48 -25.13
CA GLY A 12 -70.66 59.20 -23.86
C GLY A 12 -70.96 58.46 -22.55
N LEU A 13 -69.95 58.46 -21.68
CA LEU A 13 -70.02 58.48 -20.20
C LEU A 13 -70.66 57.30 -19.42
N ASN A 14 -69.79 56.64 -18.64
CA ASN A 14 -70.01 56.11 -17.28
C ASN A 14 -71.38 55.51 -16.91
N GLY A 15 -71.48 54.17 -16.99
CA GLY A 15 -72.48 53.38 -16.27
C GLY A 15 -71.87 52.12 -15.67
N HIS A 16 -71.64 52.09 -14.35
CA HIS A 16 -71.27 50.85 -13.65
C HIS A 16 -72.50 49.95 -13.49
N ALA A 17 -72.64 48.93 -14.34
CA ALA A 17 -73.51 47.79 -14.08
C ALA A 17 -72.67 46.66 -13.46
N ALA A 18 -72.89 46.36 -12.18
CA ALA A 18 -72.14 45.32 -11.48
C ALA A 18 -72.77 43.94 -11.71
N THR A 19 -72.02 43.02 -12.31
CA THR A 19 -72.28 41.57 -12.30
C THR A 19 -71.18 40.85 -11.52
N SER A 20 -71.53 39.75 -10.86
CA SER A 20 -70.78 39.22 -9.71
C SER A 20 -69.36 38.71 -10.04
N PRO A 21 -68.38 38.91 -9.14
CA PRO A 21 -67.06 38.30 -9.27
C PRO A 21 -67.17 36.78 -8.97
N GLY A 22 -67.02 35.94 -10.01
CA GLY A 22 -67.09 34.49 -9.81
C GLY A 22 -66.71 33.65 -11.04
N TYR A 23 -67.10 34.05 -12.25
CA TYR A 23 -66.82 33.30 -13.48
C TYR A 23 -66.24 34.20 -14.58
N MET A 24 -64.92 34.16 -14.75
CA MET A 24 -64.31 34.54 -16.02
C MET A 24 -64.49 33.37 -17.00
N VAL A 25 -65.48 33.47 -17.88
CA VAL A 25 -65.57 32.57 -19.04
C VAL A 25 -64.40 32.91 -19.96
N MET A 26 -63.29 32.15 -19.86
CA MET A 26 -62.11 32.38 -20.68
C MET A 26 -62.19 31.55 -21.96
N SER A 27 -62.02 32.23 -23.09
CA SER A 27 -61.94 31.65 -24.43
C SER A 27 -60.74 30.71 -24.56
N LYS A 28 -60.88 29.65 -25.37
CA LYS A 28 -59.72 28.90 -25.86
C LYS A 28 -58.98 29.77 -26.88
N ARG A 29 -57.68 29.54 -27.07
CA ARG A 29 -56.92 30.19 -28.14
C ARG A 29 -57.61 29.96 -29.49
N PHE A 30 -57.80 31.02 -30.27
CA PHE A 30 -58.53 31.02 -31.56
C PHE A 30 -60.05 30.76 -31.48
N SER A 31 -60.68 30.78 -30.29
CA SER A 31 -62.15 30.77 -30.17
C SER A 31 -62.78 32.17 -30.27
N ASP A 32 -61.99 33.16 -30.66
CA ASP A 32 -62.34 34.54 -31.04
C ASP A 32 -62.50 34.70 -32.56
N ILE A 33 -62.16 33.67 -33.34
CA ILE A 33 -62.29 33.63 -34.80
C ILE A 33 -63.66 33.01 -35.16
N PRO A 34 -64.51 33.70 -35.94
CA PRO A 34 -65.78 33.13 -36.44
C PRO A 34 -65.52 32.07 -37.53
N SER A 35 -66.54 31.30 -37.90
CA SER A 35 -66.45 30.29 -38.97
C SER A 35 -66.35 30.91 -40.37
N ALA A 36 -67.03 32.03 -40.60
CA ALA A 36 -66.97 32.81 -41.84
C ALA A 36 -66.96 34.32 -41.53
N ILE A 37 -66.59 35.14 -42.51
CA ILE A 37 -66.65 36.62 -42.45
C ILE A 37 -67.17 37.21 -43.75
N ASP A 38 -68.03 38.22 -43.65
CA ASP A 38 -68.47 39.02 -44.79
C ASP A 38 -67.50 40.18 -45.03
N ILE A 39 -66.89 40.25 -46.21
CA ILE A 39 -66.05 41.37 -46.64
C ILE A 39 -66.90 42.30 -47.53
N PRO A 40 -67.19 43.55 -47.11
CA PRO A 40 -67.96 44.48 -47.94
C PRO A 40 -67.13 44.96 -49.15
N VAL A 41 -67.78 45.05 -50.32
CA VAL A 41 -67.18 45.47 -51.60
C VAL A 41 -67.69 46.88 -51.96
N GLN A 42 -66.83 47.75 -52.49
CA GLN A 42 -67.21 49.11 -52.91
C GLN A 42 -67.85 49.13 -54.31
N GLY A 43 -69.07 48.58 -54.41
CA GLY A 43 -69.95 48.68 -55.58
C GLY A 43 -70.84 49.94 -55.57
N GLU A 44 -71.62 50.13 -56.64
CA GLU A 44 -72.67 51.18 -56.69
C GLU A 44 -73.96 50.79 -55.92
N ASP A 45 -74.09 49.51 -55.53
CA ASP A 45 -75.10 48.99 -54.60
C ASP A 45 -74.41 48.60 -53.27
N ASP A 46 -74.77 49.25 -52.15
CA ASP A 46 -74.14 49.09 -50.83
C ASP A 46 -74.29 47.67 -50.18
N ASP A 47 -75.07 46.77 -50.78
CA ASP A 47 -75.46 45.46 -50.21
C ASP A 47 -74.58 44.27 -50.67
N GLN A 48 -73.51 44.49 -51.47
CA GLN A 48 -72.66 43.39 -51.96
C GLN A 48 -71.47 43.11 -51.02
N ALA A 49 -71.48 41.93 -50.39
CA ALA A 49 -70.38 41.41 -49.59
C ALA A 49 -69.94 40.01 -50.05
N VAL A 50 -68.65 39.71 -49.89
CA VAL A 50 -68.05 38.40 -50.17
C VAL A 50 -67.91 37.64 -48.85
N GLU A 51 -68.69 36.58 -48.67
CA GLU A 51 -68.53 35.62 -47.56
C GLU A 51 -67.25 34.81 -47.79
N VAL A 52 -66.34 34.82 -46.81
CA VAL A 52 -65.10 34.03 -46.80
C VAL A 52 -65.13 33.06 -45.62
N ASP A 53 -65.13 31.76 -45.94
CA ASP A 53 -64.97 30.68 -44.96
C ASP A 53 -63.55 30.73 -44.34
N LEU A 54 -63.48 30.67 -43.01
CA LEU A 54 -62.25 30.70 -42.21
C LEU A 54 -61.88 29.33 -41.62
N GLU A 55 -62.68 28.31 -41.89
CA GLU A 55 -62.40 26.90 -41.58
C GLU A 55 -61.77 26.20 -42.79
N ASP A 56 -62.19 26.53 -44.03
CA ASP A 56 -61.61 26.03 -45.30
C ASP A 56 -60.94 27.14 -46.17
N LEU A 57 -59.93 27.79 -45.59
CA LEU A 57 -59.12 28.82 -46.29
C LEU A 57 -58.27 28.27 -47.43
N LEU A 58 -58.27 29.01 -48.55
CA LEU A 58 -57.43 28.81 -49.74
C LEU A 58 -55.95 28.47 -49.43
N ASP A 59 -55.32 27.74 -50.33
CA ASP A 59 -53.90 27.38 -50.19
C ASP A 59 -52.94 28.52 -50.56
N ASP A 60 -53.36 29.48 -51.39
CA ASP A 60 -52.60 30.70 -51.71
C ASP A 60 -53.33 31.94 -51.14
N PRO A 61 -52.70 32.74 -50.25
CA PRO A 61 -53.30 33.94 -49.69
C PRO A 61 -53.29 35.15 -50.64
N THR A 62 -52.64 35.09 -51.81
CA THR A 62 -52.35 36.27 -52.63
C THR A 62 -53.59 36.90 -53.27
N GLU A 63 -54.57 36.11 -53.71
CA GLU A 63 -55.86 36.61 -54.24
C GLU A 63 -56.68 37.30 -53.14
N LEU A 64 -56.68 36.74 -51.93
CA LEU A 64 -57.36 37.33 -50.77
C LEU A 64 -56.65 38.61 -50.29
N CYS A 65 -55.31 38.68 -50.41
CA CYS A 65 -54.57 39.92 -50.22
C CYS A 65 -55.01 40.99 -51.23
N THR A 66 -55.07 40.69 -52.53
CA THR A 66 -55.41 41.70 -53.56
C THR A 66 -56.86 42.15 -53.45
N LEU A 67 -57.78 41.29 -53.05
CA LEU A 67 -59.16 41.67 -52.70
C LEU A 67 -59.16 42.68 -51.52
N LEU A 68 -58.52 42.35 -50.40
CA LEU A 68 -58.46 43.22 -49.22
C LEU A 68 -57.67 44.53 -49.46
N GLU A 69 -56.72 44.54 -50.40
CA GLU A 69 -55.98 45.73 -50.85
C GLU A 69 -56.84 46.64 -51.73
N ASN A 70 -57.59 46.08 -52.69
CA ASN A 70 -58.45 46.84 -53.60
C ASN A 70 -59.64 47.48 -52.86
N GLU A 71 -60.34 46.71 -52.01
CA GLU A 71 -61.50 47.20 -51.25
C GLU A 71 -61.13 48.10 -50.06
N GLY A 72 -59.82 48.30 -49.81
CA GLY A 72 -59.32 49.12 -48.71
C GLY A 72 -59.71 48.58 -47.32
N ALA A 73 -59.79 47.25 -47.18
CA ALA A 73 -60.47 46.57 -46.10
C ALA A 73 -59.89 46.90 -44.70
N ALA A 74 -60.78 47.05 -43.73
CA ALA A 74 -60.44 47.42 -42.35
C ALA A 74 -59.51 46.40 -41.66
N ARG A 75 -58.70 46.90 -40.71
CA ARG A 75 -57.69 46.13 -39.97
C ARG A 75 -58.22 44.85 -39.28
N THR A 76 -59.51 44.81 -38.95
CA THR A 76 -60.18 43.65 -38.36
C THR A 76 -60.12 42.46 -39.30
N TYR A 77 -60.49 42.62 -40.58
CA TYR A 77 -60.48 41.53 -41.57
C TYR A 77 -59.06 40.99 -41.77
N TRP A 78 -58.09 41.87 -42.01
CA TRP A 78 -56.66 41.50 -42.12
C TRP A 78 -56.16 40.70 -40.90
N MET A 79 -56.52 41.12 -39.68
CA MET A 79 -56.12 40.38 -38.48
C MET A 79 -56.85 39.05 -38.31
N THR A 80 -58.17 38.99 -38.52
CA THR A 80 -58.97 37.77 -38.36
C THR A 80 -58.55 36.70 -39.36
N VAL A 81 -58.37 37.05 -40.64
CA VAL A 81 -57.88 36.12 -41.68
C VAL A 81 -56.47 35.63 -41.35
N SER A 82 -55.55 36.52 -40.94
CA SER A 82 -54.19 36.12 -40.56
C SER A 82 -54.18 35.18 -39.35
N LEU A 83 -55.06 35.40 -38.37
CA LEU A 83 -55.21 34.52 -37.21
C LEU A 83 -55.89 33.19 -37.58
N ALA A 84 -56.75 33.16 -38.60
CA ALA A 84 -57.38 31.94 -39.09
C ALA A 84 -56.38 31.05 -39.87
N TYR A 85 -55.52 31.65 -40.71
CA TYR A 85 -54.35 30.94 -41.26
C TYR A 85 -53.44 30.39 -40.14
N ALA A 86 -53.24 31.14 -39.04
CA ALA A 86 -52.49 30.65 -37.88
C ALA A 86 -53.21 29.53 -37.10
N LYS A 87 -54.55 29.56 -36.98
CA LYS A 87 -55.40 28.47 -36.44
C LYS A 87 -55.20 27.17 -37.25
N GLN A 88 -55.12 27.27 -38.58
CA GLN A 88 -54.78 26.17 -39.49
C GLN A 88 -53.28 25.78 -39.51
N LYS A 89 -52.40 26.46 -38.77
CA LYS A 89 -50.91 26.35 -38.81
C LYS A 89 -50.25 26.79 -40.14
N LYS A 90 -50.98 27.43 -41.07
CA LYS A 90 -50.44 28.10 -42.27
C LYS A 90 -49.75 29.44 -41.89
N VAL A 91 -48.76 29.39 -40.99
CA VAL A 91 -48.18 30.59 -40.32
C VAL A 91 -47.41 31.50 -41.28
N ASP A 92 -46.77 30.97 -42.32
CA ASP A 92 -46.05 31.79 -43.31
C ASP A 92 -47.03 32.64 -44.15
N HIS A 93 -48.19 32.10 -44.53
CA HIS A 93 -49.27 32.86 -45.17
C HIS A 93 -49.85 33.94 -44.24
N ALA A 94 -50.00 33.64 -42.95
CA ALA A 94 -50.38 34.64 -41.94
C ALA A 94 -49.35 35.79 -41.83
N ILE A 95 -48.05 35.51 -41.98
CA ILE A 95 -46.99 36.52 -42.01
C ILE A 95 -47.11 37.39 -43.26
N GLU A 96 -47.34 36.81 -44.43
CA GLU A 96 -47.46 37.54 -45.69
C GLU A 96 -48.69 38.45 -45.73
N MET A 97 -49.85 37.95 -45.26
CA MET A 97 -51.06 38.76 -45.04
C MET A 97 -50.79 39.96 -44.11
N LEU A 98 -50.09 39.76 -42.99
CA LEU A 98 -49.76 40.83 -42.05
C LEU A 98 -48.75 41.85 -42.59
N ILE A 99 -47.82 41.43 -43.46
CA ILE A 99 -46.88 42.32 -44.14
C ILE A 99 -47.62 43.18 -45.16
N LYS A 100 -48.42 42.57 -46.04
CA LYS A 100 -49.18 43.27 -47.09
C LYS A 100 -50.21 44.24 -46.52
N GLY A 101 -51.08 43.78 -45.60
CA GLY A 101 -52.00 44.67 -44.90
C GLY A 101 -51.28 45.77 -44.10
N GLY A 102 -50.08 45.49 -43.58
CA GLY A 102 -49.21 46.47 -42.92
C GLY A 102 -48.62 47.55 -43.85
N GLN A 103 -48.68 47.36 -45.17
CA GLN A 103 -48.31 48.32 -46.22
C GLN A 103 -49.55 49.01 -46.83
N ALA A 104 -50.65 48.27 -47.02
CA ALA A 104 -51.90 48.77 -47.61
C ALA A 104 -52.66 49.75 -46.70
N MET A 105 -52.58 49.57 -45.37
CA MET A 105 -53.29 50.38 -44.39
C MET A 105 -52.81 51.84 -44.36
N LYS A 106 -53.65 52.75 -44.90
CA LYS A 106 -53.49 54.22 -44.82
C LYS A 106 -53.86 54.79 -43.43
N GLY A 107 -54.17 53.93 -42.46
CA GLY A 107 -54.69 54.26 -41.14
C GLY A 107 -53.66 54.79 -40.14
N GLY A 108 -54.15 55.22 -38.97
CA GLY A 108 -53.34 55.86 -37.94
C GLY A 108 -52.33 54.91 -37.25
N PRO A 109 -51.26 55.44 -36.61
CA PRO A 109 -50.18 54.60 -36.07
C PRO A 109 -50.63 53.58 -35.01
N LYS A 110 -51.75 53.83 -34.31
CA LYS A 110 -52.37 52.89 -33.36
C LYS A 110 -52.86 51.60 -34.02
N GLU A 111 -53.30 51.67 -35.28
CA GLU A 111 -53.75 50.50 -36.03
C GLU A 111 -52.55 49.66 -36.45
N LYS A 112 -51.55 50.29 -37.08
CA LYS A 112 -50.29 49.63 -37.49
C LYS A 112 -49.59 48.93 -36.31
N LEU A 113 -49.63 49.52 -35.12
CA LEU A 113 -49.05 48.97 -33.88
C LEU A 113 -49.45 47.50 -33.63
N SER A 114 -50.75 47.16 -33.61
CA SER A 114 -51.13 45.79 -33.25
C SER A 114 -50.82 44.78 -34.36
N MET A 115 -50.86 45.17 -35.64
CA MET A 115 -50.40 44.31 -36.74
C MET A 115 -48.90 44.02 -36.63
N LEU A 116 -48.08 45.04 -36.37
CA LEU A 116 -46.65 44.86 -36.08
C LEU A 116 -46.41 43.96 -34.86
N THR A 117 -47.26 44.06 -33.81
CA THR A 117 -47.16 43.13 -32.66
C THR A 117 -47.52 41.70 -33.04
N CYS A 118 -48.56 41.49 -33.85
CA CYS A 118 -48.97 40.18 -34.32
C CYS A 118 -47.87 39.55 -35.19
N LEU A 119 -47.35 40.32 -36.15
CA LEU A 119 -46.24 39.92 -37.02
C LEU A 119 -44.98 39.55 -36.22
N CYS A 120 -44.63 40.34 -35.19
CA CYS A 120 -43.53 40.01 -34.29
C CYS A 120 -43.76 38.68 -33.54
N TRP A 121 -44.99 38.41 -33.07
CA TRP A 121 -45.35 37.12 -32.46
C TRP A 121 -45.35 35.95 -33.46
N MET A 122 -45.75 36.15 -34.72
CA MET A 122 -45.65 35.13 -35.76
C MET A 122 -44.19 34.83 -36.13
N TYR A 123 -43.30 35.83 -36.18
CA TYR A 123 -41.87 35.58 -36.31
C TYR A 123 -41.30 34.83 -35.10
N LEU A 124 -41.74 35.13 -33.87
CA LEU A 124 -41.39 34.33 -32.69
C LEU A 124 -41.96 32.90 -32.73
N TRP A 125 -43.07 32.66 -33.44
CA TRP A 125 -43.57 31.30 -33.70
C TRP A 125 -42.65 30.58 -34.70
N LYS A 126 -42.47 31.12 -35.92
CA LYS A 126 -41.58 30.52 -36.94
C LYS A 126 -40.16 30.29 -36.42
N SER A 127 -39.63 31.19 -35.60
CA SER A 127 -38.33 31.03 -34.93
C SER A 127 -38.19 29.75 -34.10
N ARG A 128 -39.27 29.15 -33.60
CA ARG A 128 -39.23 27.89 -32.83
C ARG A 128 -39.26 26.66 -33.73
N GLU A 129 -39.91 26.76 -34.89
CA GLU A 129 -40.05 25.70 -35.89
C GLU A 129 -38.88 25.65 -36.89
N ALA A 130 -38.25 26.80 -37.14
CA ALA A 130 -37.12 26.93 -38.06
C ALA A 130 -35.90 26.12 -37.60
N PRO A 131 -35.05 25.65 -38.52
CA PRO A 131 -33.81 24.97 -38.14
C PRO A 131 -32.75 25.98 -37.66
N ARG A 132 -31.89 25.54 -36.74
CA ARG A 132 -30.75 26.30 -36.21
C ARG A 132 -29.61 26.42 -37.23
N VAL A 133 -29.40 25.36 -38.01
CA VAL A 133 -28.37 25.25 -39.06
C VAL A 133 -29.08 24.88 -40.36
N ALA A 134 -28.60 25.37 -41.50
CA ALA A 134 -29.11 24.95 -42.81
C ALA A 134 -28.98 23.42 -42.98
N PRO A 135 -29.94 22.74 -43.64
CA PRO A 135 -29.75 21.35 -44.04
C PRO A 135 -28.59 21.26 -45.05
N GLU A 136 -27.86 20.14 -45.03
CA GLU A 136 -26.68 19.97 -45.87
C GLU A 136 -27.04 20.05 -47.36
N GLY A 137 -26.30 20.87 -48.12
CA GLY A 137 -26.58 21.19 -49.52
C GLY A 137 -27.38 22.48 -49.77
N ALA A 138 -28.03 23.07 -48.75
CA ALA A 138 -28.71 24.36 -48.90
C ALA A 138 -27.76 25.55 -48.70
N LEU A 139 -27.93 26.61 -49.51
CA LEU A 139 -27.17 27.85 -49.35
C LEU A 139 -27.55 28.55 -48.04
N VAL A 140 -26.55 28.97 -47.26
CA VAL A 140 -26.74 29.65 -45.96
C VAL A 140 -27.53 30.96 -46.10
N SER A 141 -27.49 31.59 -47.28
CA SER A 141 -28.27 32.81 -47.59
C SER A 141 -29.76 32.54 -47.91
N GLU A 142 -30.13 31.29 -48.20
CA GLU A 142 -31.50 30.88 -48.57
C GLU A 142 -32.21 30.18 -47.40
N ALA A 143 -31.45 29.55 -46.51
CA ALA A 143 -31.97 28.89 -45.32
C ALA A 143 -32.55 29.91 -44.31
N LYS A 144 -33.89 29.93 -44.19
CA LYS A 144 -34.62 30.70 -43.16
C LYS A 144 -34.39 30.12 -41.75
N THR A 145 -33.21 30.37 -41.17
CA THR A 145 -32.79 29.85 -39.86
C THR A 145 -33.49 30.53 -38.67
N LYS A 146 -33.33 29.97 -37.46
CA LYS A 146 -33.83 30.60 -36.22
C LYS A 146 -33.37 32.04 -36.03
N GLU A 147 -32.08 32.36 -36.24
CA GLU A 147 -31.58 33.72 -36.02
C GLU A 147 -32.13 34.71 -37.06
N TYR A 148 -32.39 34.29 -38.30
CA TYR A 148 -33.07 35.10 -39.32
C TYR A 148 -34.45 35.57 -38.82
N TYR A 149 -35.29 34.64 -38.32
CA TYR A 149 -36.59 35.00 -37.75
C TYR A 149 -36.47 35.81 -36.45
N LEU A 150 -35.46 35.58 -35.62
CA LEU A 150 -35.20 36.40 -34.42
C LEU A 150 -34.72 37.82 -34.79
N GLN A 151 -34.00 38.00 -35.88
CA GLN A 151 -33.60 39.31 -36.41
C GLN A 151 -34.81 40.08 -36.96
N LEU A 152 -35.70 39.43 -37.71
CA LEU A 152 -36.98 40.01 -38.17
C LEU A 152 -37.94 40.34 -37.02
N SER A 153 -38.00 39.49 -35.99
CA SER A 153 -38.71 39.80 -34.74
C SER A 153 -38.08 41.01 -34.03
N THR A 154 -36.75 41.13 -34.01
CA THR A 154 -36.04 42.28 -33.42
C THR A 154 -36.36 43.59 -34.17
N SER A 155 -36.37 43.59 -35.50
CA SER A 155 -36.63 44.80 -36.30
C SER A 155 -38.10 45.26 -36.18
N THR A 156 -39.06 44.33 -36.27
CA THR A 156 -40.49 44.63 -36.08
C THR A 156 -40.83 45.04 -34.64
N LEU A 157 -40.21 44.43 -33.63
CA LEU A 157 -40.32 44.87 -32.24
C LEU A 157 -39.83 46.32 -32.08
N ASN A 158 -38.70 46.68 -32.69
CA ASN A 158 -38.16 48.03 -32.67
C ASN A 158 -38.99 49.05 -33.47
N GLU A 159 -39.78 48.63 -34.46
CA GLU A 159 -40.79 49.49 -35.09
C GLU A 159 -42.01 49.71 -34.19
N ALA A 160 -42.56 48.64 -33.60
CA ALA A 160 -43.70 48.74 -32.70
C ALA A 160 -43.37 49.56 -31.42
N LEU A 161 -42.17 49.40 -30.86
CA LEU A 161 -41.69 50.19 -29.72
C LEU A 161 -41.52 51.68 -30.05
N ARG A 162 -41.18 52.05 -31.30
CA ARG A 162 -41.14 53.45 -31.74
C ARG A 162 -42.53 54.10 -31.80
N ILE A 163 -43.59 53.31 -31.95
CA ILE A 163 -44.98 53.78 -31.97
C ILE A 163 -45.55 53.91 -30.54
N ASN A 164 -45.37 52.89 -29.70
CA ASN A 164 -45.82 52.93 -28.30
C ASN A 164 -44.97 52.02 -27.39
N PRO A 165 -43.99 52.56 -26.65
CA PRO A 165 -43.17 51.79 -25.71
C PRO A 165 -43.95 51.11 -24.57
N GLY A 166 -45.15 51.60 -24.24
CA GLY A 166 -45.94 51.14 -23.08
C GLY A 166 -46.93 50.01 -23.38
N PHE A 167 -46.99 49.48 -24.60
CA PHE A 167 -48.01 48.50 -24.98
C PHE A 167 -47.72 47.10 -24.37
N PRO A 168 -48.60 46.51 -23.54
CA PRO A 168 -48.27 45.31 -22.75
C PRO A 168 -47.74 44.09 -23.52
N PRO A 169 -48.26 43.76 -24.73
CA PRO A 169 -47.72 42.66 -25.54
C PRO A 169 -46.26 42.85 -26.00
N LEU A 170 -45.73 44.08 -26.04
CA LEU A 170 -44.33 44.35 -26.42
C LEU A 170 -43.36 43.98 -25.30
N PHE A 171 -43.72 44.19 -24.03
CA PHE A 171 -42.90 43.76 -22.90
C PHE A 171 -42.78 42.23 -22.86
N LEU A 172 -43.89 41.51 -23.12
CA LEU A 172 -43.88 40.06 -23.31
C LEU A 172 -43.02 39.63 -24.51
N ALA A 173 -43.24 40.22 -25.69
CA ALA A 173 -42.50 39.87 -26.91
C ALA A 173 -40.98 40.10 -26.72
N ARG A 174 -40.59 41.22 -26.08
CA ARG A 174 -39.20 41.52 -25.71
C ARG A 174 -38.62 40.48 -24.78
N GLY A 175 -39.33 40.13 -23.69
CA GLY A 175 -38.89 39.11 -22.75
C GLY A 175 -38.67 37.74 -23.41
N VAL A 176 -39.62 37.32 -24.26
CA VAL A 176 -39.55 36.05 -25.02
C VAL A 176 -38.44 36.06 -26.06
N LEU A 177 -38.30 37.14 -26.84
CA LEU A 177 -37.20 37.31 -27.81
C LEU A 177 -35.84 37.17 -27.12
N GLN A 178 -35.68 37.78 -25.94
CA GLN A 178 -34.46 37.68 -25.14
C GLN A 178 -34.24 36.27 -24.58
N LEU A 179 -35.28 35.52 -24.18
CA LEU A 179 -35.13 34.11 -23.78
C LEU A 179 -34.64 33.23 -24.94
N LEU A 180 -35.19 33.40 -26.15
CA LEU A 180 -34.79 32.61 -27.32
C LEU A 180 -33.33 32.91 -27.72
N LYS A 181 -32.95 34.19 -27.81
CA LYS A 181 -31.55 34.58 -28.06
C LYS A 181 -30.60 34.08 -26.96
N ALA A 182 -30.99 34.20 -25.69
CA ALA A 182 -30.21 33.65 -24.59
C ALA A 182 -30.07 32.11 -24.66
N SER A 183 -31.01 31.38 -25.27
CA SER A 183 -30.88 29.93 -25.46
C SER A 183 -29.82 29.60 -26.50
N LEU A 184 -29.89 30.24 -27.68
CA LEU A 184 -28.99 30.00 -28.82
C LEU A 184 -27.52 30.41 -28.58
N GLN A 185 -27.27 31.33 -27.63
CA GLN A 185 -25.91 31.72 -27.25
C GLN A 185 -25.03 30.50 -26.92
N ALA A 186 -23.83 30.48 -27.50
CA ALA A 186 -22.83 29.45 -27.27
C ALA A 186 -22.37 29.45 -25.80
N PRO A 187 -21.96 28.30 -25.23
CA PRO A 187 -21.35 28.27 -23.91
C PRO A 187 -19.97 28.94 -23.96
N SER A 188 -19.69 29.86 -23.04
CA SER A 188 -18.35 30.44 -22.88
C SER A 188 -17.34 29.36 -22.48
N LYS A 189 -16.11 29.50 -23.00
CA LYS A 189 -14.99 28.59 -22.75
C LYS A 189 -14.27 28.86 -21.42
N SER A 190 -14.49 30.02 -20.78
CA SER A 190 -13.68 30.50 -19.65
C SER A 190 -14.40 30.60 -18.29
N SER A 191 -15.71 30.29 -18.24
CA SER A 191 -16.48 30.32 -16.99
C SER A 191 -16.31 29.01 -16.19
N ALA A 192 -15.97 29.10 -14.90
CA ALA A 192 -15.85 27.94 -14.02
C ALA A 192 -17.16 27.09 -13.95
N PRO A 193 -17.08 25.78 -13.64
CA PRO A 193 -18.25 24.91 -13.56
C PRO A 193 -19.36 25.47 -12.65
N GLY A 194 -20.59 25.51 -13.17
CA GLY A 194 -21.75 26.10 -12.49
C GLY A 194 -21.93 27.61 -12.68
N VAL A 195 -20.89 28.36 -13.06
CA VAL A 195 -21.02 29.79 -13.36
C VAL A 195 -21.78 29.97 -14.69
N LEU A 196 -22.78 30.85 -14.67
CA LEU A 196 -23.46 31.32 -15.87
C LEU A 196 -22.58 32.34 -16.59
N ASP A 197 -22.47 32.18 -17.91
CA ASP A 197 -21.81 33.14 -18.79
C ASP A 197 -22.40 34.56 -18.62
N HIS A 198 -21.54 35.59 -18.67
CA HIS A 198 -21.92 36.96 -18.32
C HIS A 198 -22.92 37.55 -19.31
N ASP A 199 -22.66 37.41 -20.61
CA ASP A 199 -23.53 37.95 -21.67
C ASP A 199 -24.88 37.23 -21.67
N LYS A 200 -24.87 35.90 -21.53
CA LYS A 200 -26.10 35.11 -21.34
C LYS A 200 -26.86 35.53 -20.09
N ALA A 201 -26.18 35.77 -18.96
CA ALA A 201 -26.80 36.23 -17.72
C ALA A 201 -27.42 37.63 -17.88
N ASP A 202 -26.78 38.56 -18.59
CA ASP A 202 -27.32 39.90 -18.84
C ASP A 202 -28.53 39.90 -19.78
N ILE A 203 -28.53 39.09 -20.84
CA ILE A 203 -29.72 38.90 -21.69
C ILE A 203 -30.88 38.32 -20.85
N LEU A 204 -30.59 37.39 -19.93
CA LEU A 204 -31.59 36.82 -19.01
C LEU A 204 -32.08 37.82 -17.96
N ARG A 205 -31.21 38.67 -17.40
CA ARG A 205 -31.58 39.78 -16.48
C ARG A 205 -32.47 40.80 -17.21
N ALA A 206 -32.15 41.13 -18.47
CA ALA A 206 -32.96 42.03 -19.29
C ALA A 206 -34.32 41.41 -19.68
N SER A 207 -34.36 40.09 -19.91
CA SER A 207 -35.60 39.33 -20.11
C SER A 207 -36.47 39.35 -18.85
N LEU A 208 -35.89 39.03 -17.68
CA LEU A 208 -36.56 39.08 -16.38
C LEU A 208 -37.21 40.44 -16.13
N LYS A 209 -36.45 41.53 -16.30
CA LYS A 209 -36.95 42.91 -16.17
C LYS A 209 -38.10 43.20 -17.13
N SER A 210 -38.03 42.72 -18.38
CA SER A 210 -39.12 42.90 -19.36
C SER A 210 -40.41 42.19 -18.94
N PHE A 211 -40.32 41.02 -18.29
CA PHE A 211 -41.49 40.34 -17.72
C PHE A 211 -42.01 41.04 -16.45
N GLU A 212 -41.15 41.60 -15.60
CA GLU A 212 -41.56 42.39 -14.44
C GLU A 212 -42.24 43.71 -14.84
N ASP A 213 -41.78 44.36 -15.90
CA ASP A 213 -42.45 45.51 -16.52
C ASP A 213 -43.86 45.12 -17.03
N ALA A 214 -44.02 43.96 -17.67
CA ALA A 214 -45.32 43.44 -18.11
C ALA A 214 -46.26 43.11 -16.92
N LEU A 215 -45.74 42.56 -15.83
CA LEU A 215 -46.50 42.30 -14.59
C LEU A 215 -46.94 43.60 -13.92
N ARG A 216 -46.06 44.59 -13.85
CA ARG A 216 -46.35 45.92 -13.27
C ARG A 216 -47.47 46.63 -14.03
N VAL A 217 -47.41 46.66 -15.35
CA VAL A 217 -48.42 47.32 -16.20
C VAL A 217 -49.77 46.59 -16.17
N SER A 218 -49.79 45.27 -15.92
CA SER A 218 -51.00 44.45 -15.83
C SER A 218 -51.55 44.25 -14.41
N GLY A 219 -51.00 44.93 -13.40
CA GLY A 219 -51.43 44.77 -12.00
C GLY A 219 -51.28 43.34 -11.48
N GLN A 220 -50.21 42.64 -11.88
CA GLN A 220 -49.91 41.23 -11.60
C GLN A 220 -50.94 40.20 -12.14
N ARG A 221 -51.85 40.59 -13.03
CA ARG A 221 -52.88 39.68 -13.59
C ARG A 221 -52.44 38.90 -14.84
N ASN A 222 -51.38 39.34 -15.53
CA ASN A 222 -50.94 38.71 -16.77
C ASN A 222 -50.13 37.43 -16.50
N MET A 223 -50.77 36.27 -16.64
CA MET A 223 -50.13 35.00 -16.29
C MET A 223 -48.97 34.62 -17.21
N MET A 224 -49.03 34.98 -18.49
CA MET A 224 -47.92 34.72 -19.43
C MET A 224 -46.65 35.50 -19.03
N ALA A 225 -46.80 36.65 -18.37
CA ALA A 225 -45.67 37.39 -17.82
C ALA A 225 -45.09 36.70 -16.57
N GLN A 226 -45.92 36.10 -15.72
CA GLN A 226 -45.47 35.35 -14.54
C GLN A 226 -44.74 34.06 -14.94
N LEU A 227 -45.26 33.32 -15.93
CA LEU A 227 -44.56 32.16 -16.50
C LEU A 227 -43.26 32.55 -17.21
N GLY A 228 -43.24 33.68 -17.91
CA GLY A 228 -42.02 34.24 -18.50
C GLY A 228 -40.96 34.59 -17.45
N LYS A 229 -41.38 35.23 -16.34
CA LYS A 229 -40.52 35.52 -15.19
C LYS A 229 -39.95 34.24 -14.58
N ALA A 230 -40.80 33.25 -14.27
CA ALA A 230 -40.38 31.95 -13.74
C ALA A 230 -39.40 31.22 -14.68
N ARG A 231 -39.64 31.28 -16.00
CA ARG A 231 -38.73 30.71 -17.00
C ARG A 231 -37.39 31.42 -17.07
N ALA A 232 -37.35 32.75 -16.90
CA ALA A 232 -36.10 33.52 -16.81
C ALA A 232 -35.32 33.19 -15.52
N LEU A 233 -36.00 33.10 -14.37
CA LEU A 233 -35.40 32.69 -13.08
C LEU A 233 -34.82 31.27 -13.15
N PHE A 234 -35.51 30.33 -13.80
CA PHE A 234 -35.01 28.98 -14.06
C PHE A 234 -33.71 28.99 -14.90
N SER A 235 -33.65 29.80 -15.97
CA SER A 235 -32.41 29.96 -16.75
C SER A 235 -31.27 30.64 -15.97
N LEU A 236 -31.59 31.39 -14.91
CA LEU A 236 -30.62 32.01 -14.00
C LEU A 236 -30.20 31.09 -12.83
N GLY A 237 -30.65 29.83 -12.81
CA GLY A 237 -30.37 28.86 -11.73
C GLY A 237 -31.15 29.10 -10.43
N LYS A 238 -32.06 30.08 -10.40
CA LYS A 238 -32.89 30.43 -9.23
C LYS A 238 -34.12 29.52 -9.16
N TYR A 239 -33.91 28.22 -8.97
CA TYR A 239 -34.96 27.19 -9.09
C TYR A 239 -36.09 27.34 -8.06
N ALA A 240 -35.80 27.82 -6.84
CA ALA A 240 -36.80 28.07 -5.80
C ALA A 240 -37.73 29.25 -6.17
N GLU A 241 -37.17 30.41 -6.53
CA GLU A 241 -37.94 31.59 -6.99
C GLU A 241 -38.74 31.27 -8.28
N ALA A 242 -38.20 30.39 -9.15
CA ALA A 242 -38.91 29.91 -10.32
C ALA A 242 -40.08 28.97 -9.95
N LEU A 243 -39.88 28.07 -8.97
CA LEU A 243 -40.92 27.17 -8.46
C LEU A 243 -42.07 27.96 -7.87
N GLU A 244 -41.79 28.94 -6.99
CA GLU A 244 -42.77 29.87 -6.45
C GLU A 244 -43.52 30.61 -7.57
N GLY A 245 -42.81 31.10 -8.59
CA GLY A 245 -43.43 31.77 -9.75
C GLY A 245 -44.39 30.88 -10.54
N TYR A 246 -44.07 29.60 -10.76
CA TYR A 246 -44.97 28.65 -11.42
C TYR A 246 -46.13 28.21 -10.51
N GLN A 247 -45.89 28.06 -9.21
CA GLN A 247 -46.91 27.71 -8.22
C GLN A 247 -47.91 28.87 -8.04
N ASP A 248 -47.45 30.10 -7.85
CA ASP A 248 -48.30 31.31 -7.79
C ASP A 248 -49.17 31.44 -9.05
N ALA A 249 -48.61 31.13 -10.22
CA ALA A 249 -49.36 31.12 -11.47
C ALA A 249 -50.50 30.09 -11.47
N LEU A 250 -50.22 28.87 -10.99
CA LEU A 250 -51.20 27.78 -10.88
C LEU A 250 -52.27 28.05 -9.80
N HIS A 251 -51.91 28.67 -8.66
CA HIS A 251 -52.87 29.06 -7.62
C HIS A 251 -53.82 30.17 -8.11
N LYS A 252 -53.32 31.11 -8.90
CA LYS A 252 -54.12 32.23 -9.45
C LYS A 252 -55.01 31.81 -10.62
N MET A 253 -54.57 30.87 -11.47
CA MET A 253 -55.39 30.27 -12.53
C MET A 253 -55.13 28.76 -12.66
N PRO A 254 -55.89 27.90 -11.95
CA PRO A 254 -55.75 26.44 -12.02
C PRO A 254 -55.98 25.87 -13.43
N ASP A 255 -56.88 26.49 -14.21
CA ASP A 255 -57.30 26.01 -15.53
C ASP A 255 -56.33 26.40 -16.67
N LEU A 256 -55.18 27.02 -16.36
CA LEU A 256 -54.17 27.33 -17.35
C LEU A 256 -53.45 26.04 -17.80
N VAL A 257 -53.66 25.67 -19.06
CA VAL A 257 -53.12 24.44 -19.68
C VAL A 257 -52.31 24.69 -20.97
N ASP A 258 -52.35 25.91 -21.49
CA ASP A 258 -51.68 26.31 -22.74
C ASP A 258 -50.94 27.65 -22.55
N PRO A 259 -49.69 27.65 -22.05
CA PRO A 259 -48.90 26.50 -21.61
C PRO A 259 -49.15 26.11 -20.14
N ASP A 260 -49.09 24.82 -19.84
CA ASP A 260 -49.30 24.28 -18.49
C ASP A 260 -48.13 24.61 -17.53
N PRO A 261 -48.35 25.34 -16.41
CA PRO A 261 -47.32 25.61 -15.40
C PRO A 261 -46.79 24.36 -14.69
N ARG A 262 -47.55 23.26 -14.64
CA ARG A 262 -47.17 22.00 -13.95
C ARG A 262 -45.90 21.39 -14.53
N ILE A 263 -45.69 21.58 -15.83
CA ILE A 263 -44.45 21.20 -16.52
C ILE A 263 -43.25 21.96 -15.95
N GLY A 264 -43.41 23.28 -15.73
CA GLY A 264 -42.40 24.14 -15.12
C GLY A 264 -42.13 23.81 -13.64
N ILE A 265 -43.18 23.52 -12.87
CA ILE A 265 -43.11 23.02 -11.50
C ILE A 265 -42.26 21.74 -11.44
N GLY A 266 -42.56 20.75 -12.28
CA GLY A 266 -41.81 19.50 -12.30
C GLY A 266 -40.35 19.67 -12.72
N CYS A 267 -40.06 20.54 -13.70
CA CYS A 267 -38.68 20.89 -14.05
C CYS A 267 -37.92 21.57 -12.89
N CYS A 268 -38.59 22.41 -12.07
CA CYS A 268 -37.97 22.97 -10.87
C CYS A 268 -37.70 21.90 -9.81
N PHE A 269 -38.67 21.02 -9.52
CA PHE A 269 -38.47 19.90 -8.58
C PHE A 269 -37.33 18.98 -9.01
N TRP A 270 -37.22 18.66 -10.30
CA TRP A 270 -36.11 17.88 -10.86
C TRP A 270 -34.75 18.53 -10.58
N MET A 271 -34.60 19.83 -10.85
CA MET A 271 -33.35 20.56 -10.61
C MET A 271 -33.04 20.77 -9.11
N LEU A 272 -34.04 20.65 -8.24
CA LEU A 272 -33.90 20.66 -6.78
C LEU A 272 -33.68 19.25 -6.19
N GLY A 273 -33.70 18.19 -7.01
CA GLY A 273 -33.49 16.79 -6.60
C GLY A 273 -34.76 16.00 -6.27
N PHE A 274 -35.93 16.65 -6.21
CA PHE A 274 -37.22 16.05 -5.87
C PHE A 274 -37.85 15.33 -7.09
N LYS A 275 -37.23 14.24 -7.57
CA LYS A 275 -37.62 13.58 -8.83
C LYS A 275 -39.02 12.94 -8.79
N GLU A 276 -39.48 12.41 -7.67
CA GLU A 276 -40.85 11.88 -7.55
C GLU A 276 -41.90 12.99 -7.63
N ASP A 277 -41.66 14.16 -7.01
CA ASP A 277 -42.56 15.33 -7.10
C ASP A 277 -42.55 15.95 -8.51
N ALA A 278 -41.42 15.86 -9.23
CA ALA A 278 -41.36 16.20 -10.65
C ALA A 278 -42.27 15.28 -11.48
N LYS A 279 -42.21 13.97 -11.22
CA LYS A 279 -43.02 12.96 -11.89
C LYS A 279 -44.51 13.09 -11.56
N THR A 280 -44.93 13.35 -10.31
CA THR A 280 -46.36 13.59 -10.01
C THR A 280 -46.88 14.86 -10.69
N ALA A 281 -46.07 15.92 -10.79
CA ALA A 281 -46.44 17.12 -11.53
C ALA A 281 -46.62 16.85 -13.05
N TRP A 282 -45.81 15.98 -13.65
CA TRP A 282 -45.91 15.58 -15.06
C TRP A 282 -47.02 14.55 -15.32
N GLU A 283 -47.24 13.60 -14.41
CA GLU A 283 -48.38 12.67 -14.45
C GLU A 283 -49.70 13.46 -14.36
N ARG A 284 -49.80 14.47 -13.48
CA ARG A 284 -50.96 15.37 -13.41
C ARG A 284 -51.14 16.27 -14.65
N ALA A 285 -50.06 16.64 -15.34
CA ALA A 285 -50.15 17.35 -16.63
C ALA A 285 -50.71 16.43 -17.74
N LEU A 286 -50.38 15.14 -17.71
CA LEU A 286 -50.91 14.13 -18.66
C LEU A 286 -52.36 13.73 -18.37
N GLU A 287 -52.81 13.74 -17.11
CA GLU A 287 -54.23 13.56 -16.77
C GLU A 287 -55.11 14.67 -17.37
N ILE A 288 -54.57 15.88 -17.50
CA ILE A 288 -55.27 17.06 -18.04
C ILE A 288 -55.14 17.15 -19.57
N ASN A 289 -53.98 16.77 -20.11
CA ASN A 289 -53.73 16.71 -21.55
C ASN A 289 -52.86 15.48 -21.91
N PRO A 290 -53.47 14.33 -22.25
CA PRO A 290 -52.75 13.10 -22.59
C PRO A 290 -51.78 13.25 -23.78
N ASP A 291 -52.13 14.11 -24.74
CA ASP A 291 -51.34 14.41 -25.94
C ASP A 291 -50.23 15.45 -25.71
N SER A 292 -49.97 15.83 -24.44
CA SER A 292 -48.88 16.73 -24.07
C SER A 292 -47.51 16.09 -24.38
N LYS A 293 -46.98 16.39 -25.57
CA LYS A 293 -45.67 15.91 -26.05
C LYS A 293 -44.52 16.18 -25.08
N ILE A 294 -44.58 17.30 -24.35
CA ILE A 294 -43.55 17.70 -23.39
C ILE A 294 -43.65 16.91 -22.08
N ALA A 295 -44.85 16.74 -21.52
CA ALA A 295 -45.03 15.95 -20.30
C ALA A 295 -44.72 14.46 -20.53
N ASN A 296 -45.07 13.92 -21.70
CA ASN A 296 -44.69 12.56 -22.09
C ASN A 296 -43.15 12.39 -22.12
N ILE A 297 -42.38 13.23 -22.82
CA ILE A 297 -40.92 13.04 -22.89
C ILE A 297 -40.22 13.25 -21.52
N LEU A 298 -40.68 14.19 -20.70
CA LEU A 298 -40.13 14.41 -19.35
C LEU A 298 -40.39 13.20 -18.42
N LEU A 299 -41.60 12.62 -18.47
CA LEU A 299 -41.91 11.40 -17.72
C LEU A 299 -41.15 10.18 -18.27
N GLY A 300 -40.89 10.13 -19.57
CA GLY A 300 -39.97 9.15 -20.18
C GLY A 300 -38.55 9.27 -19.64
N LEU A 301 -38.02 10.50 -19.50
CA LEU A 301 -36.72 10.76 -18.90
C LEU A 301 -36.68 10.44 -17.40
N PHE A 302 -37.77 10.65 -16.66
CA PHE A 302 -37.90 10.16 -15.28
C PHE A 302 -37.75 8.64 -15.21
N TYR A 303 -38.54 7.86 -15.96
CA TYR A 303 -38.45 6.40 -15.90
C TYR A 303 -37.10 5.85 -16.42
N LEU A 304 -36.40 6.60 -17.29
CA LEU A 304 -35.03 6.31 -17.72
C LEU A 304 -34.02 6.54 -16.58
N ASP A 305 -34.11 7.65 -15.86
CA ASP A 305 -33.30 7.94 -14.67
C ASP A 305 -33.58 6.94 -13.54
N SER A 306 -34.84 6.58 -13.28
CA SER A 306 -35.19 5.49 -12.37
C SER A 306 -34.51 4.18 -12.77
N SER A 307 -34.42 3.87 -14.07
CA SER A 307 -33.77 2.65 -14.54
C SER A 307 -32.26 2.64 -14.28
N SER A 308 -31.55 3.77 -14.32
CA SER A 308 -30.11 3.80 -14.02
C SER A 308 -29.76 3.62 -12.53
N HIS A 309 -30.75 3.64 -11.63
CA HIS A 309 -30.58 3.31 -10.20
C HIS A 309 -30.83 1.82 -9.90
N VAL A 310 -31.23 1.02 -10.89
CA VAL A 310 -31.54 -0.41 -10.77
C VAL A 310 -30.48 -1.24 -11.49
N PRO A 311 -29.97 -2.36 -10.94
CA PRO A 311 -29.02 -3.21 -11.62
C PRO A 311 -29.51 -3.68 -13.01
N THR A 312 -28.64 -3.59 -14.02
CA THR A 312 -28.94 -3.86 -15.44
C THR A 312 -29.57 -5.22 -15.69
N ASN A 313 -29.21 -6.22 -14.89
CA ASN A 313 -29.62 -7.61 -15.04
C ASN A 313 -30.97 -7.90 -14.36
N GLY A 314 -31.53 -6.92 -13.63
CA GLY A 314 -32.80 -7.06 -12.92
C GLY A 314 -34.03 -6.99 -13.85
N PRO A 315 -35.09 -7.77 -13.61
CA PRO A 315 -36.32 -7.69 -14.40
C PRO A 315 -37.00 -6.32 -14.29
N GLU A 316 -36.75 -5.59 -13.19
CA GLU A 316 -37.23 -4.22 -13.00
C GLU A 316 -36.54 -3.20 -13.91
N PHE A 317 -35.23 -3.34 -14.19
CA PHE A 317 -34.54 -2.48 -15.17
C PHE A 317 -35.24 -2.54 -16.54
N LEU A 318 -35.50 -3.77 -17.01
CA LEU A 318 -36.23 -4.00 -18.26
C LEU A 318 -37.66 -3.46 -18.22
N ARG A 319 -38.34 -3.50 -17.07
CA ARG A 319 -39.69 -2.93 -16.88
C ARG A 319 -39.67 -1.41 -17.02
N LEU A 320 -38.79 -0.73 -16.29
CA LEU A 320 -38.67 0.73 -16.26
C LEU A 320 -38.21 1.28 -17.61
N TYR A 321 -37.17 0.68 -18.20
CA TYR A 321 -36.62 1.11 -19.49
C TYR A 321 -37.62 0.92 -20.65
N LYS A 322 -38.38 -0.19 -20.67
CA LYS A 322 -39.48 -0.38 -21.63
C LYS A 322 -40.60 0.66 -21.42
N LYS A 323 -40.95 0.99 -20.17
CA LYS A 323 -41.96 2.03 -19.88
C LYS A 323 -41.49 3.39 -20.38
N ALA A 324 -40.27 3.81 -20.06
CA ALA A 324 -39.66 5.05 -20.54
C ALA A 324 -39.74 5.18 -22.07
N MET A 325 -39.17 4.21 -22.79
CA MET A 325 -38.96 4.32 -24.23
C MET A 325 -40.19 3.98 -25.07
N THR A 326 -40.92 2.93 -24.70
CA THR A 326 -42.05 2.42 -25.50
C THR A 326 -43.38 3.04 -25.09
N GLU A 327 -43.59 3.36 -23.80
CA GLU A 327 -44.85 3.98 -23.37
C GLU A 327 -44.84 5.50 -23.59
N TYR A 328 -43.81 6.21 -23.12
CA TYR A 328 -43.84 7.69 -23.09
C TYR A 328 -43.08 8.34 -24.26
N THR A 329 -41.81 7.98 -24.49
CA THR A 329 -41.02 8.55 -25.61
C THR A 329 -41.68 8.26 -26.97
N GLN A 330 -42.23 7.06 -27.18
CA GLN A 330 -42.95 6.74 -28.42
C GLN A 330 -44.29 7.51 -28.57
N LYS A 331 -45.01 7.82 -27.48
CA LYS A 331 -46.20 8.70 -27.54
C LYS A 331 -45.78 10.11 -27.95
N ALA A 332 -44.78 10.69 -27.29
CA ALA A 332 -44.25 12.01 -27.63
C ALA A 332 -43.82 12.12 -29.11
N PHE A 333 -43.16 11.09 -29.65
CA PHE A 333 -42.71 11.06 -31.04
C PHE A 333 -43.87 10.93 -32.06
N LYS A 334 -44.99 10.31 -31.66
CA LYS A 334 -46.22 10.27 -32.50
C LYS A 334 -46.92 11.63 -32.51
N SER A 335 -46.92 12.36 -31.39
CA SER A 335 -47.45 13.72 -31.31
C SER A 335 -46.60 14.76 -32.05
N ASP A 336 -45.28 14.57 -32.09
CA ASP A 336 -44.33 15.46 -32.78
C ASP A 336 -43.04 14.72 -33.17
N LYS A 337 -42.75 14.68 -34.48
CA LYS A 337 -41.61 13.99 -35.10
C LYS A 337 -40.33 14.85 -35.21
N ASP A 338 -40.40 16.10 -34.80
CA ASP A 338 -39.34 17.11 -34.94
C ASP A 338 -38.91 17.69 -33.57
N LEU A 339 -39.61 17.33 -32.49
CA LEU A 339 -39.28 17.67 -31.11
C LEU A 339 -37.86 17.17 -30.72
N PRO A 340 -36.84 18.05 -30.57
CA PRO A 340 -35.44 17.63 -30.53
C PRO A 340 -35.06 16.68 -29.39
N LEU A 341 -35.64 16.91 -28.20
CA LEU A 341 -35.38 16.10 -27.01
C LEU A 341 -35.86 14.65 -27.18
N THR A 342 -37.02 14.48 -27.83
CA THR A 342 -37.61 13.17 -28.13
C THR A 342 -36.78 12.45 -29.18
N CYS A 343 -36.35 13.15 -30.24
CA CYS A 343 -35.48 12.60 -31.26
C CYS A 343 -34.13 12.12 -30.67
N ALA A 344 -33.48 12.93 -29.81
CA ALA A 344 -32.23 12.53 -29.15
C ALA A 344 -32.42 11.31 -28.21
N THR A 345 -33.47 11.31 -27.38
CA THR A 345 -33.75 10.19 -26.45
C THR A 345 -34.05 8.89 -27.22
N PHE A 346 -34.80 8.98 -28.31
CA PHE A 346 -35.18 7.82 -29.12
C PHE A 346 -34.04 7.33 -30.04
N ALA A 347 -33.16 8.22 -30.50
CA ALA A 347 -31.89 7.86 -31.12
C ALA A 347 -31.00 7.07 -30.15
N GLY A 348 -30.91 7.48 -28.88
CA GLY A 348 -30.23 6.71 -27.83
C GLY A 348 -30.78 5.29 -27.65
N TYR A 349 -32.10 5.13 -27.65
CA TYR A 349 -32.76 3.82 -27.63
C TYR A 349 -32.42 2.96 -28.85
N PHE A 350 -32.39 3.54 -30.06
CA PHE A 350 -32.00 2.81 -31.26
C PHE A 350 -30.52 2.44 -31.29
N LEU A 351 -29.64 3.27 -30.70
CA LEU A 351 -28.22 2.98 -30.55
C LEU A 351 -28.00 1.77 -29.62
N SER A 352 -28.69 1.72 -28.47
CA SER A 352 -28.72 0.55 -27.59
C SER A 352 -29.25 -0.72 -28.28
N ARG A 353 -30.06 -0.58 -29.33
CA ARG A 353 -30.58 -1.67 -30.17
C ARG A 353 -29.77 -1.92 -31.46
N LYS A 354 -28.60 -1.26 -31.64
CA LYS A 354 -27.76 -1.32 -32.85
C LYS A 354 -28.52 -1.00 -34.17
N SER A 355 -29.57 -0.16 -34.10
CA SER A 355 -30.41 0.20 -35.24
C SER A 355 -29.93 1.52 -35.89
N LEU A 356 -28.70 1.49 -36.41
CA LEU A 356 -27.90 2.68 -36.72
C LEU A 356 -28.57 3.71 -37.68
N PRO A 357 -29.28 3.34 -38.76
CA PRO A 357 -29.96 4.32 -39.63
C PRO A 357 -31.05 5.16 -38.94
N ASN A 358 -31.69 4.61 -37.89
CA ASN A 358 -32.66 5.35 -37.08
C ASN A 358 -31.98 6.28 -36.07
N VAL A 359 -30.75 5.96 -35.63
CA VAL A 359 -29.94 6.86 -34.79
C VAL A 359 -29.56 8.10 -35.59
N ASP A 360 -29.07 7.88 -36.81
CA ASP A 360 -28.58 8.91 -37.71
C ASP A 360 -29.64 9.99 -38.01
N THR A 361 -30.77 9.56 -38.58
CA THR A 361 -31.87 10.45 -38.99
C THR A 361 -32.49 11.22 -37.82
N LEU A 362 -32.58 10.61 -36.63
CA LEU A 362 -33.13 11.26 -35.43
C LEU A 362 -32.11 12.19 -34.75
N ALA A 363 -30.83 11.84 -34.72
CA ALA A 363 -29.79 12.70 -34.16
C ALA A 363 -29.57 13.95 -35.02
N HIS A 364 -29.56 13.81 -36.36
CA HIS A 364 -29.53 14.95 -37.28
C HIS A 364 -30.73 15.90 -37.08
N LYS A 365 -31.96 15.37 -36.96
CA LYS A 365 -33.15 16.17 -36.58
C LYS A 365 -32.97 16.89 -35.24
N ALA A 366 -32.46 16.20 -34.22
CA ALA A 366 -32.24 16.79 -32.90
C ALA A 366 -31.22 17.95 -32.93
N ILE A 367 -30.16 17.83 -33.72
CA ILE A 367 -29.16 18.89 -33.92
C ILE A 367 -29.75 20.06 -34.71
N GLN A 368 -30.53 19.79 -35.78
CA GLN A 368 -31.11 20.81 -36.64
C GLN A 368 -32.15 21.67 -35.92
N TYR A 369 -33.08 21.08 -35.16
CA TYR A 369 -34.23 21.82 -34.60
C TYR A 369 -34.04 22.33 -33.15
N THR A 370 -32.92 22.06 -32.48
CA THR A 370 -32.72 22.45 -31.06
C THR A 370 -32.37 23.92 -30.83
N ASP A 371 -32.98 24.52 -29.80
CA ASP A 371 -32.56 25.80 -29.18
C ASP A 371 -31.51 25.61 -28.08
N VAL A 372 -31.22 24.37 -27.69
CA VAL A 372 -30.48 24.01 -26.48
C VAL A 372 -29.20 23.27 -26.84
N ASN A 373 -28.05 23.86 -26.50
CA ASN A 373 -26.73 23.33 -26.83
C ASN A 373 -26.46 21.94 -26.21
N ALA A 374 -27.08 21.62 -25.07
CA ALA A 374 -27.01 20.28 -24.48
C ALA A 374 -27.57 19.20 -25.41
N ILE A 375 -28.76 19.42 -26.01
CA ILE A 375 -29.37 18.46 -26.95
C ILE A 375 -28.54 18.35 -28.25
N ALA A 376 -27.92 19.46 -28.70
CA ALA A 376 -26.99 19.42 -29.84
C ALA A 376 -25.74 18.56 -29.52
N SER A 377 -25.19 18.71 -28.32
CA SER A 377 -24.09 17.89 -27.81
C SER A 377 -24.46 16.41 -27.73
N ASP A 378 -25.66 16.09 -27.23
CA ASP A 378 -26.16 14.72 -27.14
C ASP A 378 -26.40 14.11 -28.52
N GLY A 379 -26.93 14.88 -29.48
CA GLY A 379 -27.07 14.47 -30.88
C GLY A 379 -25.72 14.17 -31.54
N TRP A 380 -24.74 15.07 -31.41
CA TRP A 380 -23.39 14.84 -31.94
C TRP A 380 -22.70 13.65 -31.27
N TYR A 381 -22.90 13.42 -29.98
CA TYR A 381 -22.36 12.26 -29.27
C TYR A 381 -22.99 10.94 -29.72
N LEU A 382 -24.30 10.93 -30.02
CA LEU A 382 -24.99 9.76 -30.55
C LEU A 382 -24.55 9.41 -31.98
N LEU A 383 -24.32 10.43 -32.82
CA LEU A 383 -23.67 10.24 -34.13
C LEU A 383 -22.23 9.72 -33.94
N ALA A 384 -21.42 10.35 -33.09
CA ALA A 384 -20.05 9.93 -32.83
C ALA A 384 -19.95 8.46 -32.39
N ARG A 385 -20.88 8.00 -31.52
CA ARG A 385 -20.99 6.58 -31.13
C ARG A 385 -21.48 5.66 -32.23
N LYS A 386 -22.31 6.14 -33.15
CA LYS A 386 -22.77 5.37 -34.32
C LYS A 386 -21.61 5.16 -35.30
N GLU A 387 -20.88 6.23 -35.65
CA GLU A 387 -19.67 6.15 -36.48
C GLU A 387 -18.56 5.29 -35.82
N HIS A 388 -18.41 5.36 -34.49
CA HIS A 388 -17.47 4.52 -33.72
C HIS A 388 -17.90 3.05 -33.59
N TYR A 389 -19.14 2.69 -33.95
CA TYR A 389 -19.55 1.29 -34.18
C TYR A 389 -19.49 0.88 -35.67
N GLU A 390 -19.18 1.83 -36.56
CA GLU A 390 -18.99 1.63 -38.01
C GLU A 390 -17.50 1.81 -38.40
N ASP A 391 -16.59 1.84 -37.39
CA ASP A 391 -15.14 2.04 -37.48
C ASP A 391 -14.66 3.32 -38.21
N GLU A 392 -15.56 4.30 -38.36
CA GLU A 392 -15.35 5.56 -39.09
C GLU A 392 -14.68 6.64 -38.22
N TYR A 393 -13.45 6.36 -37.80
CA TYR A 393 -12.72 7.11 -36.76
C TYR A 393 -12.45 8.60 -37.07
N GLU A 394 -12.56 9.06 -38.30
CA GLU A 394 -12.39 10.50 -38.62
C GLU A 394 -13.69 11.28 -38.38
N ARG A 395 -14.81 10.76 -38.89
CA ARG A 395 -16.15 11.32 -38.65
C ARG A 395 -16.52 11.24 -37.17
N ALA A 396 -16.27 10.09 -36.54
CA ALA A 396 -16.45 9.90 -35.11
C ALA A 396 -15.64 10.91 -34.27
N ALA A 397 -14.36 11.15 -34.61
CA ALA A 397 -13.54 12.13 -33.88
C ALA A 397 -14.06 13.57 -34.01
N ASP A 398 -14.48 13.99 -35.20
CA ASP A 398 -15.05 15.33 -35.39
C ASP A 398 -16.41 15.47 -34.69
N TYR A 399 -17.25 14.43 -34.70
CA TYR A 399 -18.51 14.44 -33.97
C TYR A 399 -18.30 14.46 -32.45
N TYR A 400 -17.32 13.74 -31.89
CA TYR A 400 -16.95 13.87 -30.47
C TYR A 400 -16.44 15.30 -30.14
N ARG A 401 -15.64 15.90 -31.01
CA ARG A 401 -15.17 17.30 -30.87
C ARG A 401 -16.35 18.28 -30.87
N ARG A 402 -17.27 18.18 -31.83
CA ARG A 402 -18.50 18.99 -31.89
C ARG A 402 -19.39 18.79 -30.66
N ALA A 403 -19.49 17.57 -30.15
CA ALA A 403 -20.24 17.26 -28.93
C ALA A 403 -19.63 17.94 -27.69
N ASP A 404 -18.31 17.96 -27.57
CA ASP A 404 -17.61 18.63 -26.46
C ASP A 404 -17.73 20.16 -26.55
N GLU A 405 -17.45 20.73 -27.73
CA GLU A 405 -17.57 22.16 -28.01
C GLU A 405 -18.98 22.69 -27.74
N ALA A 406 -20.02 21.94 -28.09
CA ALA A 406 -21.41 22.30 -27.81
C ALA A 406 -21.75 22.43 -26.31
N ARG A 407 -20.93 21.91 -25.39
CA ARG A 407 -21.06 22.14 -23.93
C ARG A 407 -19.99 23.07 -23.33
N GLY A 408 -19.06 23.58 -24.14
CA GLY A 408 -18.02 24.53 -23.73
C GLY A 408 -16.59 24.11 -24.06
N GLY A 409 -16.40 22.93 -24.67
CA GLY A 409 -15.08 22.41 -25.01
C GLY A 409 -14.28 21.96 -23.79
N ALA A 410 -12.95 21.96 -23.92
CA ALA A 410 -12.00 21.29 -23.03
C ALA A 410 -12.30 21.42 -21.52
N ASP A 411 -12.70 22.60 -21.02
CA ASP A 411 -12.85 22.84 -19.57
C ASP A 411 -14.25 22.52 -19.00
N ARG A 412 -15.32 22.69 -19.79
CA ARG A 412 -16.72 22.53 -19.34
C ARG A 412 -17.48 21.39 -20.04
N GLY A 413 -16.95 20.89 -21.14
CA GLY A 413 -17.65 20.08 -22.13
C GLY A 413 -17.97 18.64 -21.70
N PHE A 414 -18.44 17.84 -22.66
CA PHE A 414 -19.09 16.57 -22.40
C PHE A 414 -18.09 15.44 -22.09
N LEU A 415 -17.95 15.10 -20.81
CA LEU A 415 -17.04 14.05 -20.33
C LEU A 415 -17.09 12.73 -21.15
N PRO A 416 -18.26 12.16 -21.51
CA PRO A 416 -18.31 10.96 -22.36
C PRO A 416 -17.78 11.17 -23.78
N ALA A 417 -17.87 12.38 -24.34
CA ALA A 417 -17.25 12.70 -25.64
C ALA A 417 -15.74 12.90 -25.52
N LYS A 418 -15.25 13.54 -24.44
CA LYS A 418 -13.81 13.63 -24.15
C LYS A 418 -13.18 12.24 -24.00
N PHE A 419 -13.88 11.33 -23.32
CA PHE A 419 -13.43 9.94 -23.16
C PHE A 419 -13.48 9.16 -24.48
N GLY A 420 -14.57 9.24 -25.24
CA GLY A 420 -14.65 8.63 -26.58
C GLY A 420 -13.55 9.15 -27.53
N ALA A 421 -13.29 10.46 -27.53
CA ALA A 421 -12.20 11.05 -28.28
C ALA A 421 -10.81 10.52 -27.83
N ALA A 422 -10.60 10.27 -26.54
CA ALA A 422 -9.37 9.64 -26.04
C ALA A 422 -9.24 8.17 -26.49
N GLN A 423 -10.32 7.39 -26.48
CA GLN A 423 -10.34 6.02 -27.03
C GLN A 423 -9.94 6.01 -28.51
N LEU A 424 -10.43 6.97 -29.30
CA LEU A 424 -10.04 7.11 -30.71
C LEU A 424 -8.55 7.45 -30.90
N SER A 425 -7.97 8.29 -30.03
CA SER A 425 -6.52 8.56 -30.08
C SER A 425 -5.72 7.28 -29.81
N VAL A 426 -6.16 6.43 -28.87
CA VAL A 426 -5.55 5.10 -28.60
C VAL A 426 -5.67 4.17 -29.82
N LEU A 427 -6.85 4.06 -30.43
CA LEU A 427 -7.05 3.22 -31.63
C LEU A 427 -6.23 3.69 -32.83
N LYS A 428 -5.94 5.00 -32.93
CA LYS A 428 -5.00 5.58 -33.92
C LYS A 428 -3.52 5.47 -33.52
N SER A 429 -3.21 4.79 -32.41
CA SER A 429 -1.86 4.69 -31.79
C SER A 429 -1.22 6.02 -31.39
N ASP A 430 -1.99 7.11 -31.30
CA ASP A 430 -1.54 8.36 -30.69
C ASP A 430 -1.74 8.30 -29.17
N PHE A 431 -0.86 7.54 -28.53
CA PHE A 431 -0.77 7.44 -27.08
C PHE A 431 -0.39 8.78 -26.42
N GLY A 432 0.23 9.71 -27.15
CA GLY A 432 0.61 11.03 -26.64
C GLY A 432 -0.62 11.92 -26.41
N GLU A 433 -1.45 12.06 -27.44
CA GLU A 433 -2.72 12.77 -27.32
C GLU A 433 -3.69 12.07 -26.37
N ALA A 434 -3.76 10.72 -26.41
CA ALA A 434 -4.59 9.95 -25.49
C ALA A 434 -4.25 10.25 -24.02
N LYS A 435 -2.97 10.21 -23.65
CA LYS A 435 -2.50 10.57 -22.29
C LYS A 435 -2.92 11.98 -21.91
N LEU A 436 -2.66 12.97 -22.77
CA LEU A 436 -3.01 14.37 -22.50
C LEU A 436 -4.53 14.60 -22.35
N ARG A 437 -5.36 13.86 -23.09
CA ARG A 437 -6.83 13.88 -22.95
C ARG A 437 -7.27 13.24 -21.63
N LEU A 438 -6.68 12.10 -21.25
CA LEU A 438 -7.02 11.35 -20.04
C LEU A 438 -6.52 12.03 -18.74
N GLU A 439 -5.30 12.54 -18.71
CA GLU A 439 -4.78 13.31 -17.57
C GLU A 439 -5.65 14.55 -17.29
N LYS A 440 -6.10 15.27 -18.33
CA LYS A 440 -7.06 16.39 -18.20
C LYS A 440 -8.42 15.96 -17.66
N ILE A 441 -8.95 14.81 -18.12
CA ILE A 441 -10.19 14.25 -17.57
C ILE A 441 -10.04 13.96 -16.08
N ILE A 442 -8.95 13.29 -15.67
CA ILE A 442 -8.68 12.91 -14.28
C ILE A 442 -8.45 14.14 -13.39
N GLN A 443 -7.85 15.20 -13.93
CA GLN A 443 -7.68 16.49 -13.25
C GLN A 443 -9.02 17.21 -13.02
N GLN A 444 -9.97 17.13 -13.96
CA GLN A 444 -11.32 17.70 -13.82
C GLN A 444 -12.21 16.85 -12.90
N SER A 445 -12.08 15.52 -12.97
CA SER A 445 -12.87 14.57 -12.20
C SER A 445 -12.15 13.22 -12.13
N LYS A 446 -12.02 12.61 -10.94
CA LYS A 446 -11.38 11.28 -10.77
C LYS A 446 -12.27 10.14 -11.32
N ASN A 447 -12.43 10.10 -12.64
CA ASN A 447 -13.30 9.16 -13.33
C ASN A 447 -12.62 7.80 -13.52
N VAL A 448 -13.36 6.70 -13.29
CA VAL A 448 -12.77 5.37 -13.16
C VAL A 448 -12.27 4.82 -14.49
N GLU A 449 -13.07 4.91 -15.55
CA GLU A 449 -12.70 4.41 -16.89
C GLU A 449 -11.49 5.18 -17.47
N ALA A 450 -11.36 6.47 -17.12
CA ALA A 450 -10.20 7.28 -17.51
C ALA A 450 -8.93 6.84 -16.77
N MET A 451 -9.02 6.50 -15.47
CA MET A 451 -7.90 5.95 -14.71
C MET A 451 -7.52 4.53 -15.17
N ILE A 452 -8.50 3.69 -15.54
CA ILE A 452 -8.24 2.35 -16.13
C ILE A 452 -7.46 2.49 -17.43
N LEU A 453 -7.97 3.28 -18.39
CA LEU A 453 -7.36 3.42 -19.70
C LEU A 453 -5.96 4.06 -19.61
N LEU A 454 -5.80 5.11 -18.81
CA LEU A 454 -4.49 5.75 -18.62
C LEU A 454 -3.50 4.86 -17.88
N GLY A 455 -3.94 4.15 -16.83
CA GLY A 455 -3.12 3.20 -16.10
C GLY A 455 -2.64 2.03 -16.97
N THR A 456 -3.51 1.53 -17.85
CA THR A 456 -3.20 0.47 -18.83
C THR A 456 -2.19 0.95 -19.87
N ILE A 457 -2.38 2.14 -20.46
CA ILE A 457 -1.40 2.70 -21.42
C ILE A 457 -0.01 2.85 -20.79
N TYR A 458 0.08 3.29 -19.53
CA TYR A 458 1.37 3.37 -18.84
C TYR A 458 1.94 1.99 -18.44
N ALA A 459 1.09 1.02 -18.09
CA ALA A 459 1.52 -0.36 -17.83
C ALA A 459 2.12 -1.00 -19.09
N GLU A 460 1.42 -0.91 -20.23
CA GLU A 460 1.90 -1.40 -21.52
C GLU A 460 3.18 -0.70 -21.97
N GLU A 461 3.32 0.62 -21.76
CA GLU A 461 4.54 1.35 -22.09
C GLU A 461 5.74 0.90 -21.25
N VAL A 462 5.51 0.54 -19.97
CA VAL A 462 6.53 -0.10 -19.12
C VAL A 462 6.88 -1.48 -19.70
N PHE A 463 5.90 -2.32 -20.01
CA PHE A 463 6.14 -3.67 -20.54
C PHE A 463 6.90 -3.67 -21.87
N HIS A 464 6.58 -2.75 -22.79
CA HIS A 464 7.31 -2.58 -24.05
C HIS A 464 8.75 -2.05 -23.86
N SER A 465 9.05 -1.40 -22.73
CA SER A 465 10.40 -0.90 -22.42
C SER A 465 11.29 -1.91 -21.68
N GLN A 466 10.70 -2.93 -21.03
CA GLN A 466 11.45 -3.98 -20.32
C GLN A 466 12.51 -4.73 -21.17
N PRO A 467 12.28 -5.08 -22.46
CA PRO A 467 13.30 -5.77 -23.27
C PRO A 467 14.38 -4.84 -23.84
N THR A 468 14.16 -3.52 -23.89
CA THR A 468 15.17 -2.57 -24.37
C THR A 468 16.18 -2.25 -23.27
N SER A 469 17.47 -2.42 -23.54
CA SER A 469 18.56 -2.40 -22.55
C SER A 469 18.88 -1.03 -21.91
N ALA A 470 18.06 -0.01 -22.17
CA ALA A 470 18.12 1.30 -21.52
C ALA A 470 17.26 1.31 -20.23
N ARG A 471 17.83 0.84 -19.12
CA ARG A 471 17.16 0.78 -17.79
C ARG A 471 16.93 2.14 -17.12
N GLU A 472 17.31 3.24 -17.77
CA GLU A 472 17.30 4.59 -17.22
C GLU A 472 16.18 5.43 -17.85
N GLU A 473 15.02 5.49 -17.17
CA GLU A 473 14.18 6.71 -16.97
C GLU A 473 12.78 6.38 -16.40
N LYS A 474 12.13 5.28 -16.80
CA LYS A 474 10.66 5.06 -16.66
C LYS A 474 10.11 4.76 -15.24
N SER A 475 10.82 5.15 -14.17
CA SER A 475 10.30 5.05 -12.79
C SER A 475 9.08 5.95 -12.56
N THR A 476 8.92 7.04 -13.31
CA THR A 476 7.76 7.94 -13.24
C THR A 476 6.50 7.26 -13.77
N GLU A 477 6.54 6.70 -14.98
CA GLU A 477 5.35 6.12 -15.61
C GLU A 477 4.94 4.80 -14.94
N PHE A 478 5.91 4.03 -14.40
CA PHE A 478 5.63 2.92 -13.48
C PHE A 478 4.82 3.37 -12.25
N LYS A 479 5.25 4.45 -11.58
CA LYS A 479 4.54 5.01 -10.41
C LYS A 479 3.17 5.58 -10.78
N LYS A 480 3.01 6.17 -11.97
CA LYS A 480 1.70 6.57 -12.50
C LYS A 480 0.79 5.38 -12.72
N ALA A 481 1.26 4.34 -13.43
CA ALA A 481 0.49 3.13 -13.74
C ALA A 481 -0.03 2.49 -12.44
N VAL A 482 0.86 2.16 -11.51
CA VAL A 482 0.50 1.60 -10.20
C VAL A 482 -0.44 2.53 -9.42
N GLY A 483 -0.19 3.85 -9.44
CA GLY A 483 -1.03 4.84 -8.75
C GLY A 483 -2.45 4.93 -9.30
N TYR A 484 -2.65 4.88 -10.62
CA TYR A 484 -3.98 4.89 -11.23
C TYR A 484 -4.70 3.56 -11.05
N LEU A 485 -4.02 2.41 -11.23
CA LEU A 485 -4.64 1.09 -11.10
C LEU A 485 -4.99 0.74 -9.63
N GLU A 486 -4.19 1.12 -8.63
CA GLU A 486 -4.61 1.01 -7.22
C GLU A 486 -5.71 2.04 -6.87
N SER A 487 -5.73 3.23 -7.48
CA SER A 487 -6.87 4.16 -7.34
C SER A 487 -8.18 3.53 -7.88
N VAL A 488 -8.13 2.77 -8.97
CA VAL A 488 -9.26 1.95 -9.45
C VAL A 488 -9.60 0.84 -8.45
N ARG A 489 -8.60 0.10 -7.95
CA ARG A 489 -8.79 -0.98 -6.96
C ARG A 489 -9.42 -0.50 -5.64
N THR A 490 -9.13 0.75 -5.23
CA THR A 490 -9.84 1.38 -4.09
C THR A 490 -11.24 1.86 -4.44
N ALA A 491 -11.52 2.21 -5.70
CA ALA A 491 -12.88 2.53 -6.15
C ALA A 491 -13.80 1.30 -6.18
N TRP A 492 -13.28 0.10 -6.48
CA TRP A 492 -14.05 -1.16 -6.37
C TRP A 492 -14.45 -1.51 -4.93
N LYS A 493 -13.65 -1.11 -3.92
CA LYS A 493 -13.97 -1.29 -2.50
C LYS A 493 -15.08 -0.34 -2.01
N ASP A 494 -15.44 0.68 -2.78
CA ASP A 494 -16.53 1.61 -2.44
C ASP A 494 -17.89 1.04 -2.87
N SER A 495 -18.55 0.37 -1.92
CA SER A 495 -19.88 -0.25 -2.10
C SER A 495 -20.94 0.71 -2.67
N LYS A 496 -20.77 2.04 -2.55
CA LYS A 496 -21.71 3.02 -3.13
C LYS A 496 -21.63 3.13 -4.66
N LYS A 497 -20.54 2.65 -5.27
CA LYS A 497 -20.31 2.75 -6.72
C LYS A 497 -20.72 1.50 -7.50
N ASN A 498 -20.87 0.37 -6.82
CA ASN A 498 -21.29 -0.92 -7.40
C ASN A 498 -20.53 -1.28 -8.70
N LEU A 499 -19.21 -1.10 -8.68
CA LEU A 499 -18.33 -1.34 -9.83
C LEU A 499 -17.94 -2.82 -9.90
N VAL A 500 -18.01 -3.39 -11.10
CA VAL A 500 -17.51 -4.75 -11.37
C VAL A 500 -15.97 -4.71 -11.41
N PRO A 501 -15.26 -5.61 -10.68
CA PRO A 501 -13.81 -5.75 -10.80
C PRO A 501 -13.40 -6.20 -12.21
N ASP A 502 -12.25 -5.70 -12.67
CA ASP A 502 -11.71 -5.99 -14.00
C ASP A 502 -10.45 -6.87 -13.90
N ALA A 503 -10.50 -8.05 -14.51
CA ALA A 503 -9.36 -8.98 -14.55
C ALA A 503 -8.15 -8.39 -15.28
N SER A 504 -8.33 -7.59 -16.34
CA SER A 504 -7.24 -6.99 -17.11
C SER A 504 -6.42 -5.99 -16.28
N VAL A 505 -7.10 -5.20 -15.45
CA VAL A 505 -6.49 -4.27 -14.50
C VAL A 505 -5.66 -5.03 -13.45
N LEU A 506 -6.17 -6.16 -12.94
CA LEU A 506 -5.45 -6.99 -11.96
C LEU A 506 -4.25 -7.73 -12.58
N LEU A 507 -4.36 -8.22 -13.82
CA LEU A 507 -3.24 -8.84 -14.55
C LEU A 507 -2.13 -7.83 -14.84
N ASN A 508 -2.47 -6.62 -15.30
CA ASN A 508 -1.51 -5.54 -15.50
C ASN A 508 -0.86 -5.11 -14.18
N LEU A 509 -1.63 -4.99 -13.10
CA LEU A 509 -1.10 -4.66 -11.77
C LEU A 509 -0.20 -5.79 -11.21
N ALA A 510 -0.55 -7.05 -11.45
CA ALA A 510 0.28 -8.20 -11.09
C ALA A 510 1.63 -8.17 -11.80
N ARG A 511 1.65 -7.95 -13.12
CA ARG A 511 2.88 -7.85 -13.91
C ARG A 511 3.74 -6.62 -13.55
N LEU A 512 3.12 -5.52 -13.12
CA LEU A 512 3.85 -4.38 -12.54
C LEU A 512 4.48 -4.71 -11.18
N TYR A 513 3.86 -5.57 -10.36
CA TYR A 513 4.40 -5.96 -9.06
C TYR A 513 5.36 -7.17 -9.08
N GLU A 514 5.55 -7.81 -10.23
CA GLU A 514 6.34 -9.04 -10.42
C GLU A 514 7.78 -8.94 -9.85
N THR A 515 8.52 -7.87 -10.17
CA THR A 515 9.92 -7.70 -9.75
C THR A 515 10.07 -7.18 -8.32
N ASP A 516 9.19 -6.26 -7.91
CA ASP A 516 9.41 -5.42 -6.73
C ASP A 516 8.60 -5.91 -5.51
N GLN A 517 7.41 -6.46 -5.73
CA GLN A 517 6.41 -6.76 -4.69
C GLN A 517 5.63 -8.06 -5.03
N PRO A 518 6.32 -9.22 -5.17
CA PRO A 518 5.73 -10.47 -5.65
C PRO A 518 4.54 -10.96 -4.80
N GLU A 519 4.51 -10.68 -3.51
CA GLU A 519 3.37 -10.97 -2.63
C GLU A 519 2.08 -10.27 -3.09
N LYS A 520 2.17 -9.01 -3.55
CA LYS A 520 1.02 -8.28 -4.10
C LYS A 520 0.66 -8.76 -5.50
N SER A 521 1.65 -9.19 -6.29
CA SER A 521 1.41 -9.82 -7.59
C SER A 521 0.56 -11.09 -7.41
N LEU A 522 0.99 -11.98 -6.51
CA LEU A 522 0.25 -13.18 -6.12
C LEU A 522 -1.17 -12.86 -5.63
N GLN A 523 -1.35 -11.85 -4.76
CA GLN A 523 -2.70 -11.41 -4.33
C GLN A 523 -3.57 -10.91 -5.49
N CYS A 524 -2.99 -10.25 -6.50
CA CYS A 524 -3.75 -9.82 -7.67
C CYS A 524 -4.13 -11.02 -8.56
N LEU A 525 -3.23 -11.98 -8.76
CA LEU A 525 -3.54 -13.21 -9.50
C LEU A 525 -4.57 -14.09 -8.78
N GLN A 526 -4.54 -14.17 -7.44
CA GLN A 526 -5.58 -14.84 -6.64
C GLN A 526 -6.94 -14.14 -6.72
N GLN A 527 -6.98 -12.82 -6.92
CA GLN A 527 -8.22 -12.09 -7.18
C GLN A 527 -8.74 -12.31 -8.61
N VAL A 528 -7.86 -12.49 -9.60
CA VAL A 528 -8.25 -12.97 -10.94
C VAL A 528 -8.78 -14.41 -10.86
N GLU A 529 -8.11 -15.31 -10.14
CA GLU A 529 -8.56 -16.70 -9.90
C GLU A 529 -10.01 -16.75 -9.39
N GLN A 530 -10.38 -15.84 -8.47
CA GLN A 530 -11.75 -15.68 -7.97
C GLN A 530 -12.73 -15.13 -9.03
N ILE A 531 -12.35 -14.08 -9.76
CA ILE A 531 -13.20 -13.48 -10.81
C ILE A 531 -13.48 -14.45 -11.95
N GLU A 532 -12.53 -15.34 -12.28
CA GLU A 532 -12.75 -16.40 -13.25
C GLU A 532 -13.69 -17.50 -12.71
N TYR A 533 -13.56 -17.91 -11.43
CA TYR A 533 -14.52 -18.87 -10.82
C TYR A 533 -15.97 -18.35 -10.79
N ASP A 534 -16.16 -17.05 -10.56
CA ASP A 534 -17.50 -16.43 -10.57
C ASP A 534 -18.11 -16.38 -11.98
N GLN A 535 -17.30 -16.45 -13.03
CA GLN A 535 -17.75 -16.55 -14.43
C GLN A 535 -18.06 -17.99 -14.88
N VAL A 536 -17.53 -19.03 -14.21
CA VAL A 536 -17.82 -20.44 -14.56
C VAL A 536 -19.30 -20.76 -14.29
N PRO A 537 -20.10 -21.15 -15.31
CA PRO A 537 -21.51 -21.47 -15.14
C PRO A 537 -21.74 -22.62 -14.14
N GLU A 538 -22.84 -22.56 -13.39
CA GLU A 538 -23.17 -23.58 -12.38
C GLU A 538 -23.30 -25.01 -12.97
N GLU A 539 -23.59 -25.13 -14.26
CA GLU A 539 -23.66 -26.41 -14.99
C GLU A 539 -22.28 -27.03 -15.29
N GLU A 540 -21.20 -26.23 -15.39
CA GLU A 540 -19.82 -26.71 -15.57
C GLU A 540 -19.08 -26.92 -14.24
N ARG A 541 -19.66 -26.51 -13.10
CA ARG A 541 -19.06 -26.72 -11.77
C ARG A 541 -19.06 -28.23 -11.43
N PRO A 542 -17.96 -28.78 -10.87
CA PRO A 542 -17.91 -30.19 -10.48
C PRO A 542 -19.04 -30.55 -9.50
N LYS A 543 -19.63 -31.74 -9.66
CA LYS A 543 -20.53 -32.28 -8.62
C LYS A 543 -19.71 -32.63 -7.38
N ASP A 544 -20.32 -32.45 -6.21
CA ASP A 544 -19.63 -32.44 -4.91
C ASP A 544 -18.64 -33.60 -4.75
N SER A 545 -17.37 -33.23 -4.57
CA SER A 545 -16.33 -34.13 -4.08
C SER A 545 -16.21 -33.90 -2.58
N GLU A 546 -16.08 -34.98 -1.80
CA GLU A 546 -16.04 -34.92 -0.33
C GLU A 546 -14.82 -34.15 0.23
N GLU A 547 -13.80 -33.90 -0.62
CA GLU A 547 -12.63 -33.08 -0.28
C GLU A 547 -12.61 -31.73 -1.03
N GLU A 548 -12.71 -30.62 -0.29
CA GLU A 548 -12.71 -29.25 -0.80
C GLU A 548 -11.46 -28.90 -1.66
N THR A 549 -10.32 -29.52 -1.36
CA THR A 549 -9.07 -29.43 -2.11
C THR A 549 -9.21 -30.00 -3.52
N THR A 550 -9.81 -31.18 -3.66
CA THR A 550 -10.05 -31.83 -4.96
C THR A 550 -11.10 -31.09 -5.77
N PHE A 551 -12.15 -30.55 -5.11
CA PHE A 551 -13.14 -29.68 -5.75
C PHE A 551 -12.47 -28.44 -6.35
N LYS A 552 -11.67 -27.71 -5.55
CA LYS A 552 -10.91 -26.53 -6.01
C LYS A 552 -9.93 -26.88 -7.14
N ASN A 553 -9.18 -27.98 -7.03
CA ASN A 553 -8.24 -28.38 -8.08
C ASN A 553 -8.94 -28.85 -9.37
N ASN A 554 -10.15 -29.42 -9.29
CA ASN A 554 -10.96 -29.74 -10.47
C ASN A 554 -11.59 -28.49 -11.11
N LEU A 555 -11.96 -27.48 -10.32
CA LEU A 555 -12.42 -26.19 -10.82
C LEU A 555 -11.27 -25.41 -11.50
N ARG A 556 -10.06 -25.45 -10.93
CA ARG A 556 -8.83 -24.89 -11.54
C ARG A 556 -8.51 -25.46 -12.91
N GLN A 557 -8.84 -26.72 -13.18
CA GLN A 557 -8.65 -27.33 -14.52
C GLN A 557 -9.50 -26.68 -15.63
N GLY A 558 -10.45 -25.80 -15.28
CA GLY A 558 -11.17 -24.94 -16.24
C GLY A 558 -10.55 -23.55 -16.45
N LEU A 559 -9.52 -23.17 -15.68
CA LEU A 559 -8.90 -21.84 -15.74
C LEU A 559 -7.78 -21.75 -16.80
N PRO A 560 -7.45 -20.52 -17.27
CA PRO A 560 -6.31 -20.30 -18.17
C PRO A 560 -4.98 -20.83 -17.59
N PRO A 561 -4.25 -21.72 -18.29
CA PRO A 561 -3.01 -22.31 -17.77
C PRO A 561 -1.91 -21.30 -17.42
N GLN A 562 -1.88 -20.15 -18.10
CA GLN A 562 -0.93 -19.06 -17.86
C GLN A 562 -1.09 -18.47 -16.46
N LEU A 563 -2.33 -18.33 -15.98
CA LEU A 563 -2.63 -17.81 -14.64
C LEU A 563 -2.10 -18.77 -13.57
N LEU A 564 -2.39 -20.06 -13.73
CA LEU A 564 -1.96 -21.12 -12.82
C LEU A 564 -0.43 -21.28 -12.80
N ASN A 565 0.23 -21.23 -13.97
CA ASN A 565 1.69 -21.22 -14.07
C ASN A 565 2.30 -20.05 -13.30
N ASN A 566 1.78 -18.83 -13.48
CA ASN A 566 2.35 -17.64 -12.83
C ASN A 566 2.12 -17.65 -11.31
N ILE A 567 0.97 -18.14 -10.85
CA ILE A 567 0.72 -18.42 -9.42
C ILE A 567 1.72 -19.45 -8.88
N GLY A 568 1.99 -20.54 -9.64
CA GLY A 568 3.01 -21.53 -9.33
C GLY A 568 4.42 -20.94 -9.20
N CYS A 569 4.79 -20.03 -10.10
CA CYS A 569 6.08 -19.32 -10.06
C CYS A 569 6.24 -18.49 -8.78
N PHE A 570 5.20 -17.79 -8.33
CA PHE A 570 5.25 -17.03 -7.07
C PHE A 570 5.29 -17.95 -5.83
N TYR A 571 4.61 -19.11 -5.84
CA TYR A 571 4.77 -20.09 -4.76
C TYR A 571 6.20 -20.70 -4.74
N TYR A 572 6.79 -20.97 -5.91
CA TYR A 572 8.18 -21.42 -6.01
C TYR A 572 9.16 -20.35 -5.47
N GLN A 573 8.96 -19.08 -5.82
CA GLN A 573 9.75 -17.95 -5.29
C GLN A 573 9.59 -17.79 -3.77
N GLY A 574 8.39 -18.06 -3.23
CA GLY A 574 8.09 -18.06 -1.80
C GLY A 574 8.58 -19.29 -1.01
N GLU A 575 9.44 -20.13 -1.60
CA GLU A 575 9.95 -21.38 -1.02
C GLU A 575 8.85 -22.45 -0.72
N LYS A 576 7.63 -22.28 -1.26
CA LYS A 576 6.45 -23.16 -1.07
C LYS A 576 6.32 -24.22 -2.17
N TYR A 577 7.32 -25.09 -2.30
CA TYR A 577 7.48 -25.98 -3.46
C TYR A 577 6.32 -26.97 -3.66
N GLU A 578 5.66 -27.46 -2.61
CA GLU A 578 4.50 -28.36 -2.75
C GLU A 578 3.32 -27.66 -3.42
N GLN A 579 2.97 -26.45 -2.96
CA GLN A 579 1.90 -25.65 -3.57
C GLN A 579 2.26 -25.24 -5.00
N ALA A 580 3.53 -24.95 -5.28
CA ALA A 580 4.00 -24.68 -6.65
C ALA A 580 3.85 -25.91 -7.56
N ARG A 581 4.32 -27.09 -7.12
CA ARG A 581 4.20 -28.37 -7.85
C ARG A 581 2.74 -28.65 -8.21
N ASP A 582 1.86 -28.55 -7.24
CA ASP A 582 0.43 -28.86 -7.43
C ASP A 582 -0.21 -27.87 -8.41
N MET A 583 0.15 -26.58 -8.37
CA MET A 583 -0.30 -25.60 -9.37
C MET A 583 0.26 -25.87 -10.77
N PHE A 584 1.51 -26.29 -10.92
CA PHE A 584 2.07 -26.66 -12.23
C PHE A 584 1.45 -27.95 -12.80
N GLN A 585 1.17 -28.96 -11.96
CA GLN A 585 0.45 -30.17 -12.38
C GLN A 585 -0.99 -29.85 -12.83
N VAL A 586 -1.69 -28.99 -12.08
CA VAL A 586 -3.03 -28.54 -12.46
C VAL A 586 -2.99 -27.68 -13.73
N ALA A 587 -2.00 -26.80 -13.90
CA ALA A 587 -1.79 -26.03 -15.13
C ALA A 587 -1.54 -26.94 -16.36
N LEU A 588 -0.76 -28.02 -16.19
CA LEU A 588 -0.51 -29.00 -17.25
C LEU A 588 -1.80 -29.73 -17.67
N SER A 589 -2.64 -30.13 -16.71
CA SER A 589 -3.94 -30.75 -17.02
C SER A 589 -4.97 -29.75 -17.59
N ALA A 590 -4.88 -28.47 -17.24
CA ALA A 590 -5.62 -27.40 -17.90
C ALA A 590 -5.17 -27.19 -19.36
N CYS A 591 -3.86 -27.23 -19.67
CA CYS A 591 -3.38 -27.18 -21.06
C CYS A 591 -3.97 -28.27 -21.94
N ILE A 592 -4.10 -29.50 -21.42
CA ILE A 592 -4.72 -30.62 -22.15
C ILE A 592 -6.19 -30.32 -22.45
N LYS A 593 -6.97 -29.92 -21.44
CA LYS A 593 -8.40 -29.56 -21.60
C LYS A 593 -8.63 -28.34 -22.50
N VAL A 594 -7.72 -27.37 -22.52
CA VAL A 594 -7.77 -26.23 -23.44
C VAL A 594 -7.46 -26.68 -24.86
N GLY A 595 -6.46 -27.54 -25.07
CA GLY A 595 -6.17 -28.13 -26.38
C GLY A 595 -7.32 -28.98 -26.94
N GLU A 596 -8.09 -29.65 -26.07
CA GLU A 596 -9.33 -30.34 -26.46
C GLU A 596 -10.50 -29.39 -26.82
N LYS A 597 -10.47 -28.13 -26.37
CA LYS A 597 -11.53 -27.12 -26.61
C LYS A 597 -11.16 -26.08 -27.68
N GLN A 598 -9.87 -25.81 -27.93
CA GLN A 598 -9.39 -24.71 -28.79
C GLN A 598 -8.09 -25.09 -29.53
N GLU A 599 -8.20 -25.39 -30.84
CA GLU A 599 -7.05 -25.81 -31.67
C GLU A 599 -6.06 -24.67 -32.01
N ASP A 600 -6.49 -23.39 -31.94
CA ASP A 600 -5.67 -22.21 -32.30
C ASP A 600 -4.61 -21.81 -31.25
N MET A 601 -4.68 -22.36 -30.02
CA MET A 601 -3.75 -22.01 -28.94
C MET A 601 -2.47 -22.84 -29.01
N ASP A 602 -1.30 -22.18 -28.92
CA ASP A 602 -0.01 -22.86 -28.77
C ASP A 602 0.13 -23.49 -27.37
N THR A 603 -0.52 -24.63 -27.22
CA THR A 603 -0.46 -25.48 -26.03
C THR A 603 0.92 -26.15 -25.88
N ASP A 604 1.76 -26.16 -26.92
CA ASP A 604 3.10 -26.76 -26.85
C ASP A 604 4.09 -25.83 -26.13
N ALA A 605 4.13 -24.55 -26.51
CA ALA A 605 4.91 -23.53 -25.80
C ALA A 605 4.50 -23.40 -24.31
N LEU A 606 3.22 -23.65 -24.00
CA LEU A 606 2.74 -23.69 -22.61
C LEU A 606 3.14 -24.99 -21.89
N VAL A 607 2.92 -26.16 -22.49
CA VAL A 607 3.29 -27.47 -21.91
C VAL A 607 4.79 -27.57 -21.66
N THR A 608 5.63 -27.07 -22.57
CA THR A 608 7.09 -27.04 -22.41
C THR A 608 7.52 -26.18 -21.22
N THR A 609 7.03 -24.93 -21.17
CA THR A 609 7.33 -23.97 -20.08
C THR A 609 6.86 -24.49 -18.72
N ILE A 610 5.64 -25.01 -18.63
CA ILE A 610 5.08 -25.58 -17.40
C ILE A 610 5.86 -26.83 -16.96
N SER A 611 6.27 -27.69 -17.91
CA SER A 611 7.08 -28.88 -17.61
C SER A 611 8.48 -28.52 -17.09
N TYR A 612 9.11 -27.48 -17.66
CA TYR A 612 10.37 -26.96 -17.14
C TYR A 612 10.22 -26.42 -15.71
N ASN A 613 9.18 -25.61 -15.45
CA ASN A 613 8.90 -25.05 -14.12
C ASN A 613 8.57 -26.14 -13.08
N LEU A 614 7.86 -27.20 -13.49
CA LEU A 614 7.61 -28.39 -12.68
C LEU A 614 8.92 -29.15 -12.36
N GLY A 615 9.78 -29.38 -13.36
CA GLY A 615 11.11 -29.98 -13.17
C GLY A 615 12.00 -29.18 -12.23
N ARG A 616 11.99 -27.84 -12.35
CA ARG A 616 12.67 -26.91 -11.42
C ARG A 616 12.15 -27.02 -10.00
N THR A 617 10.85 -27.26 -9.84
CA THR A 617 10.19 -27.42 -8.53
C THR A 617 10.56 -28.76 -7.87
N TYR A 618 10.60 -29.86 -8.63
CA TYR A 618 11.11 -31.14 -8.13
C TYR A 618 12.60 -31.04 -7.74
N GLU A 619 13.42 -30.37 -8.55
CA GLU A 619 14.84 -30.16 -8.27
C GLU A 619 15.06 -29.35 -6.98
N ALA A 620 14.28 -28.29 -6.77
CA ALA A 620 14.31 -27.48 -5.55
C ALA A 620 13.82 -28.25 -4.31
N SER A 621 12.84 -29.14 -4.48
CA SER A 621 12.33 -30.07 -3.46
C SER A 621 13.33 -31.20 -3.11
N GLY A 622 14.39 -31.37 -3.91
CA GLY A 622 15.38 -32.43 -3.73
C GLY A 622 15.03 -33.78 -4.40
N LEU A 623 13.89 -33.86 -5.11
CA LEU A 623 13.43 -35.03 -5.84
C LEU A 623 14.13 -35.09 -7.21
N LEU A 624 15.45 -35.33 -7.19
CA LEU A 624 16.32 -35.20 -8.35
C LEU A 624 15.99 -36.18 -9.48
N ASP A 625 15.51 -37.38 -9.15
CA ASP A 625 15.20 -38.40 -10.15
C ASP A 625 13.89 -38.04 -10.88
N GLU A 626 12.86 -37.59 -10.16
CA GLU A 626 11.62 -37.04 -10.73
C GLU A 626 11.90 -35.82 -11.60
N ALA A 627 12.71 -34.87 -11.11
CA ALA A 627 13.16 -33.71 -11.89
C ALA A 627 13.86 -34.14 -13.19
N SER A 628 14.72 -35.15 -13.12
CA SER A 628 15.45 -35.67 -14.29
C SER A 628 14.50 -36.30 -15.31
N THR A 629 13.54 -37.13 -14.89
CA THR A 629 12.55 -37.72 -15.81
C THR A 629 11.65 -36.66 -16.47
N VAL A 630 11.31 -35.57 -15.79
CA VAL A 630 10.54 -34.45 -16.36
C VAL A 630 11.37 -33.66 -17.38
N TYR A 631 12.63 -33.36 -17.09
CA TYR A 631 13.51 -32.69 -18.06
C TYR A 631 13.83 -33.59 -19.27
N GLU A 632 14.05 -34.90 -19.07
CA GLU A 632 14.25 -35.85 -20.16
C GLU A 632 12.99 -35.97 -21.01
N GLY A 633 11.80 -36.09 -20.40
CA GLY A 633 10.51 -36.08 -21.10
C GLY A 633 10.34 -34.82 -21.96
N LEU A 634 10.62 -33.65 -21.40
CA LEU A 634 10.64 -32.38 -22.14
C LEU A 634 11.59 -32.43 -23.34
N LEU A 635 12.82 -32.93 -23.16
CA LEU A 635 13.84 -33.03 -24.21
C LEU A 635 13.55 -34.13 -25.25
N THR A 636 12.70 -35.13 -24.97
CA THR A 636 12.22 -36.06 -26.02
C THR A 636 11.28 -35.38 -27.01
N ARG A 637 10.57 -34.33 -26.60
CA ARG A 637 9.69 -33.51 -27.46
C ARG A 637 10.45 -32.35 -28.11
N HIS A 638 11.17 -31.57 -27.30
CA HIS A 638 11.91 -30.37 -27.73
C HIS A 638 13.37 -30.47 -27.28
N SER A 639 14.14 -31.27 -28.03
CA SER A 639 15.52 -31.59 -27.67
C SER A 639 16.44 -30.36 -27.60
N ASP A 640 16.09 -29.29 -28.29
CA ASP A 640 16.81 -28.03 -28.45
C ASP A 640 16.68 -27.07 -27.27
N TYR A 641 15.76 -27.31 -26.33
CA TYR A 641 15.53 -26.47 -25.15
C TYR A 641 16.74 -26.48 -24.19
N THR A 642 17.66 -25.52 -24.36
CA THR A 642 18.99 -25.52 -23.70
C THR A 642 18.89 -25.52 -22.18
N ASP A 643 17.96 -24.77 -21.61
CA ASP A 643 17.79 -24.59 -20.17
C ASP A 643 17.56 -25.92 -19.43
N ALA A 644 16.74 -26.82 -19.98
CA ALA A 644 16.53 -28.15 -19.41
C ALA A 644 17.81 -29.02 -19.48
N ARG A 645 18.57 -28.93 -20.58
CA ARG A 645 19.90 -29.57 -20.68
C ARG A 645 20.86 -29.01 -19.62
N THR A 646 20.84 -27.70 -19.38
CA THR A 646 21.65 -27.01 -18.37
C THR A 646 21.30 -27.48 -16.95
N ARG A 647 20.02 -27.69 -16.64
CA ARG A 647 19.61 -28.28 -15.35
C ARG A 647 20.03 -29.74 -15.21
N LEU A 648 19.84 -30.58 -16.24
CA LEU A 648 20.31 -31.98 -16.22
C LEU A 648 21.83 -32.07 -16.06
N ALA A 649 22.60 -31.25 -16.78
CA ALA A 649 24.06 -31.21 -16.63
C ALA A 649 24.49 -30.76 -15.21
N TYR A 650 23.75 -29.83 -14.59
CA TYR A 650 23.96 -29.43 -13.20
C TYR A 650 23.58 -30.52 -12.18
N ILE A 651 22.51 -31.29 -12.41
CA ILE A 651 22.15 -32.45 -11.59
C ILE A 651 23.23 -33.54 -11.71
N ALA A 652 23.66 -33.88 -12.93
CA ALA A 652 24.72 -34.85 -13.19
C ALA A 652 26.05 -34.43 -12.55
N LEU A 653 26.42 -33.14 -12.58
CA LEU A 653 27.56 -32.59 -11.84
C LEU A 653 27.48 -32.81 -10.32
N ARG A 654 26.27 -32.73 -9.75
CA ARG A 654 26.06 -32.90 -8.31
C ARG A 654 26.03 -34.35 -7.87
N GLN A 655 25.52 -35.26 -8.71
CA GLN A 655 25.51 -36.70 -8.48
C GLN A 655 26.89 -37.33 -8.77
N SER A 656 27.58 -36.89 -9.83
CA SER A 656 28.82 -37.49 -10.33
C SER A 656 29.92 -36.44 -10.65
N PRO A 657 30.53 -35.80 -9.63
CA PRO A 657 31.46 -34.69 -9.84
C PRO A 657 32.73 -35.00 -10.65
N THR A 658 33.11 -36.28 -10.76
CA THR A 658 34.36 -36.74 -11.37
C THR A 658 34.22 -37.36 -12.74
N GLU A 659 33.01 -37.78 -13.15
CA GLU A 659 32.80 -38.58 -14.36
C GLU A 659 31.69 -38.02 -15.26
N ASP A 660 30.43 -38.37 -15.02
CA ASP A 660 29.37 -38.13 -16.01
C ASP A 660 28.87 -36.67 -16.02
N GLY A 661 28.89 -35.98 -14.89
CA GLY A 661 28.70 -34.52 -14.81
C GLY A 661 29.68 -33.73 -15.70
N PRO A 662 31.00 -33.91 -15.53
CA PRO A 662 32.01 -33.36 -16.44
C PRO A 662 31.77 -33.67 -17.92
N LYS A 663 31.41 -34.92 -18.27
CA LYS A 663 31.10 -35.33 -19.64
C LYS A 663 29.86 -34.58 -20.18
N ALA A 664 28.79 -34.50 -19.40
CA ALA A 664 27.54 -33.83 -19.77
C ALA A 664 27.74 -32.32 -19.98
N VAL A 665 28.47 -31.64 -19.09
CA VAL A 665 28.80 -30.22 -19.21
C VAL A 665 29.72 -29.94 -20.40
N ALA A 666 30.73 -30.76 -20.64
CA ALA A 666 31.60 -30.62 -21.80
C ALA A 666 30.84 -30.79 -23.12
N LYS A 667 29.90 -31.74 -23.18
CA LYS A 667 28.99 -31.91 -24.33
C LYS A 667 28.07 -30.69 -24.50
N LEU A 668 27.39 -30.25 -23.44
CA LEU A 668 26.50 -29.09 -23.48
C LEU A 668 27.22 -27.81 -23.94
N TYR A 669 28.45 -27.60 -23.48
CA TYR A 669 29.27 -26.45 -23.90
C TYR A 669 29.75 -26.57 -25.36
N GLN A 670 29.88 -27.78 -25.92
CA GLN A 670 30.13 -27.97 -27.37
C GLN A 670 28.85 -27.72 -28.18
N ASP A 671 27.73 -28.30 -27.77
CA ASP A 671 26.43 -28.20 -28.44
C ASP A 671 25.85 -26.77 -28.41
N SER A 672 26.13 -25.98 -27.38
CA SER A 672 25.45 -24.71 -27.09
C SER A 672 26.38 -23.62 -26.56
N SER A 673 27.60 -23.53 -27.10
CA SER A 673 28.68 -22.61 -26.65
C SER A 673 28.35 -21.11 -26.64
N ALA A 674 27.23 -20.67 -27.23
CA ALA A 674 26.83 -19.26 -27.30
C ALA A 674 25.90 -18.81 -26.15
N ASP A 675 25.23 -19.75 -25.48
CA ASP A 675 24.27 -19.49 -24.40
C ASP A 675 24.98 -18.98 -23.14
N LEU A 676 24.45 -17.91 -22.53
CA LEU A 676 25.04 -17.25 -21.36
C LEU A 676 24.89 -18.09 -20.08
N GLU A 677 23.79 -18.83 -19.91
CA GLU A 677 23.59 -19.68 -18.73
C GLU A 677 24.45 -20.95 -18.82
N VAL A 678 24.59 -21.52 -20.02
CA VAL A 678 25.57 -22.58 -20.31
C VAL A 678 27.00 -22.09 -20.01
N ARG A 679 27.33 -20.84 -20.36
CA ARG A 679 28.63 -20.22 -20.04
C ARG A 679 28.84 -19.98 -18.55
N ALA A 680 27.80 -19.57 -17.82
CA ALA A 680 27.86 -19.41 -16.36
C ALA A 680 28.10 -20.76 -15.67
N LEU A 681 27.36 -21.81 -16.07
CA LEU A 681 27.57 -23.18 -15.58
C LEU A 681 28.97 -23.71 -15.92
N TYR A 682 29.47 -23.45 -17.13
CA TYR A 682 30.82 -23.87 -17.53
C TYR A 682 31.92 -23.14 -16.73
N GLY A 683 31.75 -21.84 -16.46
CA GLY A 683 32.65 -21.07 -15.59
C GLY A 683 32.65 -21.59 -14.14
N TRP A 684 31.46 -21.85 -13.58
CA TRP A 684 31.30 -22.48 -12.27
C TRP A 684 32.00 -23.85 -12.19
N TYR A 685 31.86 -24.67 -13.22
CA TYR A 685 32.51 -25.97 -13.34
C TYR A 685 34.04 -25.87 -13.38
N LEU A 686 34.60 -24.95 -14.17
CA LEU A 686 36.05 -24.71 -14.23
C LEU A 686 36.60 -24.29 -12.86
N GLY A 687 35.92 -23.34 -12.20
CA GLY A 687 36.30 -22.84 -10.88
C GLY A 687 36.17 -23.84 -9.73
N LYS A 688 35.47 -24.98 -9.96
CA LYS A 688 35.37 -26.11 -9.02
C LYS A 688 36.39 -27.23 -9.30
N THR A 689 36.82 -27.41 -10.55
CA THR A 689 37.68 -28.54 -10.95
C THR A 689 39.16 -28.21 -10.99
N HIS A 690 39.54 -27.00 -11.42
CA HIS A 690 40.95 -26.65 -11.56
C HIS A 690 41.57 -26.23 -10.22
N ASN A 691 42.50 -27.06 -9.74
CA ASN A 691 43.28 -26.81 -8.52
C ASN A 691 44.20 -25.61 -8.74
N LYS A 692 43.86 -24.46 -8.14
CA LYS A 692 44.46 -23.15 -8.44
C LYS A 692 45.94 -23.12 -8.04
N LYS A 693 46.82 -23.04 -9.05
CA LYS A 693 48.28 -23.07 -8.91
C LYS A 693 48.96 -22.27 -10.02
N GLY A 694 49.69 -21.21 -9.64
CA GLY A 694 50.71 -20.58 -10.49
C GLY A 694 50.19 -19.71 -11.64
N HIS A 695 50.48 -18.41 -11.60
CA HIS A 695 50.21 -17.42 -12.66
C HIS A 695 48.76 -17.34 -13.18
N ILE A 696 48.02 -16.32 -12.74
CA ILE A 696 46.61 -16.06 -13.11
C ILE A 696 46.33 -16.02 -14.62
N SER A 697 47.33 -15.73 -15.47
CA SER A 697 47.23 -15.74 -16.94
C SER A 697 47.10 -17.14 -17.57
N GLU A 698 47.39 -18.19 -16.80
CA GLU A 698 47.31 -19.59 -17.22
C GLU A 698 46.01 -20.27 -16.78
N ASP A 699 45.26 -19.62 -15.90
CA ASP A 699 43.97 -20.11 -15.38
C ASP A 699 42.91 -20.21 -16.50
N PRO A 700 42.30 -21.40 -16.73
CA PRO A 700 41.26 -21.58 -17.73
C PRO A 700 39.96 -20.85 -17.37
N GLU A 701 39.66 -20.63 -16.08
CA GLU A 701 38.48 -19.91 -15.61
C GLU A 701 38.58 -18.43 -16.04
N LEU A 702 39.74 -17.80 -15.85
CA LEU A 702 40.01 -16.42 -16.29
C LEU A 702 39.90 -16.28 -17.81
N ARG A 703 40.41 -17.27 -18.56
CA ARG A 703 40.35 -17.29 -20.04
C ARG A 703 38.90 -17.40 -20.53
N HIS A 704 38.07 -18.20 -19.87
CA HIS A 704 36.65 -18.35 -20.18
C HIS A 704 35.86 -17.07 -19.95
N TYR A 705 35.93 -16.47 -18.76
CA TYR A 705 35.24 -15.20 -18.49
C TYR A 705 35.70 -14.07 -19.41
N LYS A 706 37.01 -13.97 -19.68
CA LYS A 706 37.52 -13.00 -20.66
C LYS A 706 36.96 -13.25 -22.07
N HIS A 707 36.83 -14.51 -22.49
CA HIS A 707 36.24 -14.86 -23.78
C HIS A 707 34.77 -14.43 -23.87
N THR A 708 33.96 -14.71 -22.84
CA THR A 708 32.56 -14.24 -22.76
C THR A 708 32.47 -12.71 -22.82
N LEU A 709 33.25 -12.00 -21.99
CA LEU A 709 33.25 -10.53 -21.90
C LEU A 709 33.81 -9.82 -23.14
N GLN A 710 34.52 -10.53 -24.02
CA GLN A 710 35.13 -9.96 -25.23
C GLN A 710 34.38 -10.32 -26.52
N GLN A 711 33.73 -11.49 -26.60
CA GLN A 711 33.13 -12.01 -27.84
C GLN A 711 31.61 -12.20 -27.79
N TYR A 712 30.99 -12.18 -26.59
CA TYR A 712 29.56 -12.49 -26.41
C TYR A 712 28.80 -11.33 -25.76
N GLU A 713 29.05 -11.01 -24.49
CA GLU A 713 28.42 -9.86 -23.83
C GLU A 713 29.37 -9.15 -22.86
N LYS A 714 29.60 -7.86 -23.11
CA LYS A 714 30.54 -6.98 -22.39
C LYS A 714 30.10 -6.66 -20.96
N HIS A 715 28.83 -6.87 -20.64
CA HIS A 715 28.18 -6.53 -19.37
C HIS A 715 27.61 -7.77 -18.66
N ASP A 716 28.08 -8.98 -19.00
CA ASP A 716 27.76 -10.19 -18.23
C ASP A 716 28.21 -10.03 -16.77
N ARG A 717 27.22 -9.92 -15.89
CA ARG A 717 27.38 -9.78 -14.44
C ARG A 717 28.06 -11.00 -13.84
N TYR A 718 27.80 -12.21 -14.35
CA TYR A 718 28.41 -13.43 -13.84
C TYR A 718 29.92 -13.46 -14.10
N SER A 719 30.34 -13.27 -15.37
CA SER A 719 31.75 -13.21 -15.74
C SER A 719 32.50 -12.04 -15.07
N LEU A 720 31.87 -10.87 -14.88
CA LEU A 720 32.50 -9.76 -14.14
C LEU A 720 32.80 -10.14 -12.67
N ILE A 721 31.84 -10.77 -11.98
CA ILE A 721 32.01 -11.22 -10.59
C ILE A 721 33.03 -12.37 -10.50
N GLY A 722 33.02 -13.31 -11.47
CA GLY A 722 34.01 -14.37 -11.59
C GLY A 722 35.44 -13.84 -11.75
N MET A 723 35.64 -12.87 -12.64
CA MET A 723 36.91 -12.15 -12.80
C MET A 723 37.36 -11.46 -11.51
N GLY A 724 36.46 -10.74 -10.83
CA GLY A 724 36.75 -10.09 -9.55
C GLY A 724 37.18 -11.09 -8.46
N ASN A 725 36.48 -12.22 -8.34
CA ASN A 725 36.80 -13.31 -7.41
C ASN A 725 38.17 -13.94 -7.70
N LEU A 726 38.51 -14.17 -8.98
CA LEU A 726 39.82 -14.69 -9.38
C LEU A 726 40.97 -13.73 -9.03
N TYR A 727 40.82 -12.44 -9.31
CA TYR A 727 41.83 -11.45 -8.92
C TYR A 727 41.98 -11.36 -7.39
N LEU A 728 40.87 -11.43 -6.64
CA LEU A 728 40.88 -11.41 -5.19
C LEU A 728 41.60 -12.64 -4.59
N MET A 729 41.29 -13.85 -5.07
CA MET A 729 42.00 -15.06 -4.66
C MET A 729 43.49 -15.00 -4.99
N SER A 730 43.85 -14.56 -6.21
CA SER A 730 45.25 -14.41 -6.59
C SER A 730 45.99 -13.39 -5.73
N ALA A 731 45.38 -12.27 -5.38
CA ALA A 731 45.96 -11.26 -4.48
C ALA A 731 46.10 -11.76 -3.03
N ARG A 732 45.30 -12.72 -2.59
CA ARG A 732 45.43 -13.35 -1.26
C ARG A 732 46.70 -14.20 -1.14
N GLU A 733 47.07 -14.90 -2.20
CA GLU A 733 48.22 -15.81 -2.30
C GLU A 733 49.57 -15.10 -2.48
N MET A 734 49.57 -13.82 -2.86
CA MET A 734 50.82 -13.07 -3.10
C MET A 734 51.62 -12.81 -1.82
N ARG A 735 52.95 -12.89 -1.96
CA ARG A 735 53.93 -12.61 -0.89
C ARG A 735 53.81 -11.17 -0.39
N ARG A 736 54.21 -10.98 0.86
CA ARG A 736 54.00 -9.73 1.64
C ARG A 736 55.30 -9.16 2.20
N GLU A 737 56.45 -9.68 1.76
CA GLU A 737 57.75 -9.49 2.40
C GLU A 737 58.43 -8.20 1.96
N THR A 738 58.26 -7.78 0.70
CA THR A 738 58.74 -6.48 0.21
C THR A 738 57.62 -5.48 -0.01
N GLU A 739 57.93 -4.19 0.21
CA GLU A 739 57.00 -3.09 -0.03
C GLU A 739 56.58 -3.00 -1.52
N GLN A 740 57.42 -3.47 -2.45
CA GLN A 740 57.11 -3.54 -3.88
C GLN A 740 56.10 -4.67 -4.20
N GLU A 741 56.20 -5.84 -3.56
CA GLU A 741 55.20 -6.91 -3.70
C GLU A 741 53.87 -6.52 -3.05
N LYS A 742 53.91 -5.87 -1.89
CA LYS A 742 52.74 -5.28 -1.24
C LYS A 742 52.01 -4.27 -2.15
N GLY A 743 52.76 -3.41 -2.85
CA GLY A 743 52.20 -2.52 -3.88
C GLY A 743 51.58 -3.28 -5.06
N LYS A 744 52.27 -4.30 -5.61
CA LYS A 744 51.72 -5.16 -6.67
C LYS A 744 50.43 -5.88 -6.24
N ARG A 745 50.37 -6.36 -5.00
CA ARG A 745 49.19 -7.01 -4.37
C ARG A 745 48.02 -6.02 -4.26
N SER A 746 48.26 -4.81 -3.75
CA SER A 746 47.23 -3.78 -3.62
C SER A 746 46.65 -3.38 -4.99
N ASN A 747 47.50 -3.22 -6.00
CA ASN A 747 47.08 -2.96 -7.39
C ASN A 747 46.20 -4.07 -8.00
N ILE A 748 46.20 -5.29 -7.45
CA ILE A 748 45.35 -6.39 -7.92
C ILE A 748 44.03 -6.47 -7.12
N TYR A 749 44.01 -6.07 -5.84
CA TYR A 749 42.74 -5.79 -5.15
C TYR A 749 41.99 -4.62 -5.79
N ILE A 750 42.70 -3.57 -6.24
CA ILE A 750 42.09 -2.47 -7.00
C ILE A 750 41.42 -3.00 -8.27
N LYS A 751 42.11 -3.84 -9.06
CA LYS A 751 41.51 -4.50 -10.23
C LYS A 751 40.32 -5.40 -9.90
N ALA A 752 40.36 -6.15 -8.81
CA ALA A 752 39.20 -6.92 -8.36
C ALA A 752 37.99 -6.02 -8.08
N VAL A 753 38.23 -4.89 -7.40
CA VAL A 753 37.22 -3.86 -7.12
C VAL A 753 36.70 -3.20 -8.40
N GLU A 754 37.53 -2.88 -9.40
CA GLU A 754 37.09 -2.36 -10.71
C GLU A 754 36.03 -3.26 -11.38
N PHE A 755 36.21 -4.59 -11.33
CA PHE A 755 35.22 -5.53 -11.87
C PHE A 755 33.93 -5.60 -11.03
N PHE A 756 34.03 -5.57 -9.70
CA PHE A 756 32.85 -5.56 -8.83
C PHE A 756 32.08 -4.23 -8.88
N GLU A 757 32.76 -3.09 -8.95
CA GLU A 757 32.13 -1.77 -9.10
C GLU A 757 31.40 -1.68 -10.44
N LYS A 758 31.98 -2.18 -11.54
CA LYS A 758 31.29 -2.28 -12.82
C LYS A 758 30.06 -3.21 -12.74
N ALA A 759 30.16 -4.35 -12.05
CA ALA A 759 29.01 -5.24 -11.86
C ALA A 759 27.89 -4.56 -11.05
N LEU A 760 28.25 -3.80 -10.00
CA LEU A 760 27.31 -3.05 -9.16
C LEU A 760 26.72 -1.81 -9.85
N GLN A 761 27.43 -1.21 -10.82
CA GLN A 761 26.89 -0.16 -11.69
C GLN A 761 25.80 -0.70 -12.63
N LEU A 762 25.97 -1.91 -13.15
CA LEU A 762 24.99 -2.59 -14.00
C LEU A 762 23.80 -3.15 -13.21
N ASP A 763 24.02 -3.51 -11.95
CA ASP A 763 23.03 -4.10 -11.05
C ASP A 763 23.29 -3.64 -9.60
N PRO A 764 22.69 -2.52 -9.16
CA PRO A 764 22.88 -1.98 -7.81
C PRO A 764 22.38 -2.89 -6.68
N GLN A 765 21.63 -3.96 -6.98
CA GLN A 765 21.17 -4.94 -6.00
C GLN A 765 22.14 -6.14 -5.89
N ASN A 766 23.23 -6.16 -6.65
CA ASN A 766 24.12 -7.31 -6.72
C ASN A 766 24.95 -7.55 -5.44
N ALA A 767 24.40 -8.38 -4.56
CA ALA A 767 24.99 -8.66 -3.26
C ALA A 767 26.33 -9.43 -3.33
N TYR A 768 26.59 -10.21 -4.38
CA TYR A 768 27.90 -10.88 -4.58
C TYR A 768 29.00 -9.89 -4.95
N ALA A 769 28.72 -8.90 -5.80
CA ALA A 769 29.67 -7.83 -6.10
C ALA A 769 30.00 -7.01 -4.84
N ALA A 770 28.97 -6.66 -4.05
CA ALA A 770 29.15 -5.99 -2.76
C ALA A 770 29.95 -6.84 -1.75
N GLN A 771 29.72 -8.16 -1.70
CA GLN A 771 30.49 -9.12 -0.90
C GLN A 771 31.98 -9.08 -1.31
N GLY A 772 32.29 -9.12 -2.61
CA GLY A 772 33.65 -9.06 -3.14
C GLY A 772 34.40 -7.78 -2.74
N ILE A 773 33.75 -6.62 -2.88
CA ILE A 773 34.28 -5.31 -2.42
C ILE A 773 34.56 -5.34 -0.92
N ALA A 774 33.63 -5.87 -0.11
CA ALA A 774 33.79 -5.94 1.34
C ALA A 774 34.96 -6.86 1.77
N ILE A 775 35.23 -7.96 1.06
CA ILE A 775 36.43 -8.78 1.29
C ILE A 775 37.70 -7.98 0.94
N ALA A 776 37.73 -7.30 -0.20
CA ALA A 776 38.90 -6.50 -0.62
C ALA A 776 39.24 -5.37 0.38
N LEU A 777 38.22 -4.68 0.93
CA LEU A 777 38.39 -3.67 1.98
C LEU A 777 39.02 -4.23 3.27
N VAL A 778 38.72 -5.48 3.63
CA VAL A 778 39.32 -6.16 4.79
C VAL A 778 40.77 -6.59 4.50
N GLU A 779 41.06 -7.15 3.32
CA GLU A 779 42.36 -7.78 3.05
C GLU A 779 43.48 -6.85 2.56
N ASP A 780 43.12 -5.70 1.99
CA ASP A 780 44.03 -4.64 1.56
C ASP A 780 44.12 -3.52 2.62
N LYS A 781 42.98 -2.85 2.88
CA LYS A 781 42.91 -1.64 3.71
C LYS A 781 42.66 -1.91 5.20
N LYS A 782 42.22 -3.11 5.57
CA LYS A 782 41.77 -3.49 6.93
C LYS A 782 40.64 -2.63 7.48
N ASP A 783 39.76 -2.12 6.63
CA ASP A 783 38.56 -1.41 7.10
C ASP A 783 37.43 -2.38 7.44
N PHE A 784 37.54 -2.96 8.63
CA PHE A 784 36.52 -3.84 9.22
C PHE A 784 35.18 -3.13 9.46
N LYS A 785 35.10 -1.79 9.47
CA LYS A 785 33.88 -1.05 9.81
C LYS A 785 32.96 -0.89 8.61
N THR A 786 33.50 -0.42 7.48
CA THR A 786 32.71 -0.29 6.23
C THR A 786 32.41 -1.65 5.63
N ALA A 787 33.36 -2.60 5.70
CA ALA A 787 33.08 -3.98 5.31
C ALA A 787 31.92 -4.58 6.12
N LEU A 788 31.88 -4.40 7.45
CA LEU A 788 30.81 -4.94 8.30
C LEU A 788 29.41 -4.39 7.92
N THR A 789 29.28 -3.10 7.58
CA THR A 789 27.97 -2.55 7.18
C THR A 789 27.52 -3.07 5.81
N ILE A 790 28.45 -3.37 4.90
CA ILE A 790 28.14 -4.05 3.63
C ILE A 790 27.73 -5.50 3.91
N PHE A 791 28.53 -6.26 4.67
CA PHE A 791 28.23 -7.68 4.98
C PHE A 791 26.91 -7.88 5.73
N ILE A 792 26.49 -6.94 6.59
CA ILE A 792 25.16 -7.00 7.22
C ILE A 792 24.05 -6.90 6.16
N LYS A 793 24.14 -5.95 5.21
CA LYS A 793 23.17 -5.84 4.12
C LYS A 793 23.17 -7.07 3.20
N VAL A 794 24.35 -7.62 2.92
CA VAL A 794 24.52 -8.83 2.08
C VAL A 794 23.98 -10.09 2.78
N ARG A 795 24.11 -10.21 4.10
CA ARG A 795 23.51 -11.30 4.90
C ARG A 795 21.99 -11.31 4.82
N ASP A 796 21.39 -10.13 4.72
CA ASP A 796 19.93 -9.99 4.71
C ASP A 796 19.31 -10.30 3.34
N THR A 797 20.14 -10.43 2.28
CA THR A 797 19.72 -10.86 0.93
C THR A 797 20.25 -12.25 0.53
N ILE A 798 21.45 -12.65 0.98
CA ILE A 798 22.10 -13.93 0.65
C ILE A 798 22.14 -14.85 1.88
N LYS A 799 21.38 -15.96 1.81
CA LYS A 799 21.32 -17.04 2.83
C LYS A 799 22.52 -18.02 2.79
N ASP A 800 23.57 -17.75 2.01
CA ASP A 800 24.71 -18.66 1.76
C ASP A 800 25.74 -18.69 2.91
N PRO A 801 26.28 -19.88 3.30
CA PRO A 801 27.31 -20.01 4.34
C PRO A 801 28.54 -19.10 4.18
N SER A 802 28.98 -18.73 2.97
CA SER A 802 30.17 -17.89 2.78
C SER A 802 30.03 -16.50 3.41
N VAL A 803 28.81 -15.94 3.43
CA VAL A 803 28.54 -14.63 4.05
C VAL A 803 28.69 -14.72 5.56
N PHE A 804 28.19 -15.79 6.16
CA PHE A 804 28.30 -16.06 7.60
C PHE A 804 29.75 -16.36 8.03
N ILE A 805 30.52 -17.10 7.21
CA ILE A 805 31.96 -17.31 7.42
C ILE A 805 32.73 -15.98 7.41
N ASN A 806 32.47 -15.11 6.43
CA ASN A 806 33.12 -13.80 6.31
C ASN A 806 32.75 -12.86 7.46
N LEU A 807 31.49 -12.84 7.90
CA LEU A 807 31.08 -12.15 9.14
C LEU A 807 31.82 -12.71 10.36
N GLY A 808 31.93 -14.04 10.48
CA GLY A 808 32.71 -14.71 11.51
C GLY A 808 34.19 -14.32 11.52
N HIS A 809 34.80 -14.12 10.34
CA HIS A 809 36.16 -13.60 10.22
C HIS A 809 36.26 -12.15 10.74
N ILE A 810 35.36 -11.26 10.32
CA ILE A 810 35.36 -9.85 10.76
C ILE A 810 35.13 -9.73 12.27
N PHE A 811 34.16 -10.47 12.84
CA PHE A 811 33.94 -10.45 14.29
C PHE A 811 35.11 -11.04 15.08
N ALA A 812 35.86 -12.00 14.53
CA ALA A 812 37.07 -12.52 15.15
C ALA A 812 38.21 -11.48 15.20
N ASP A 813 38.46 -10.74 14.12
CA ASP A 813 39.47 -9.68 14.08
C ASP A 813 39.06 -8.45 14.92
N LEU A 814 37.75 -8.15 14.99
CA LEU A 814 37.16 -7.20 15.95
C LEU A 814 37.12 -7.73 17.40
N LYS A 815 37.62 -8.94 17.66
CA LYS A 815 37.66 -9.63 18.97
C LYS A 815 36.30 -9.86 19.65
N GLN A 816 35.20 -9.78 18.89
CA GLN A 816 33.83 -10.07 19.35
C GLN A 816 33.54 -11.58 19.24
N TYR A 817 34.32 -12.39 19.97
CA TYR A 817 34.36 -13.85 19.78
C TYR A 817 33.01 -14.56 19.93
N SER A 818 32.10 -14.10 20.79
CA SER A 818 30.74 -14.68 20.91
C SER A 818 29.97 -14.60 19.58
N LYS A 819 29.89 -13.41 18.98
CA LYS A 819 29.22 -13.21 17.68
C LYS A 819 29.91 -13.95 16.55
N ALA A 820 31.24 -14.05 16.60
CA ALA A 820 31.98 -14.86 15.64
C ALA A 820 31.55 -16.32 15.72
N ILE A 821 31.46 -16.90 16.93
CA ILE A 821 30.96 -18.27 17.16
C ILE A 821 29.52 -18.41 16.63
N GLU A 822 28.60 -17.53 17.04
CA GLU A 822 27.20 -17.50 16.58
C GLU A 822 27.11 -17.53 15.05
N HIS A 823 27.94 -16.74 14.34
CA HIS A 823 27.96 -16.73 12.87
C HIS A 823 28.60 -17.97 12.22
N TYR A 824 29.63 -18.60 12.80
CA TYR A 824 30.12 -19.88 12.25
C TYR A 824 29.18 -21.06 12.56
N GLU A 825 28.45 -21.03 13.68
CA GLU A 825 27.41 -22.02 13.99
C GLU A 825 26.21 -21.87 13.03
N LEU A 826 25.83 -20.64 12.69
CA LEU A 826 24.89 -20.36 11.58
C LEU A 826 25.44 -20.81 10.21
N ALA A 827 26.72 -20.61 9.93
CA ALA A 827 27.34 -21.10 8.69
C ALA A 827 27.28 -22.64 8.60
N LEU A 828 27.55 -23.34 9.71
CA LEU A 828 27.52 -24.81 9.79
C LEU A 828 26.10 -25.38 9.63
N THR A 829 25.09 -24.74 10.23
CA THR A 829 23.68 -25.14 10.07
C THR A 829 23.08 -24.80 8.70
N LYS A 830 23.66 -23.86 7.96
CA LYS A 830 23.31 -23.58 6.55
C LYS A 830 24.14 -24.38 5.54
N ALA A 831 25.20 -25.06 5.97
CA ALA A 831 26.01 -25.90 5.09
C ALA A 831 25.31 -27.24 4.81
N ARG A 832 25.20 -27.63 3.53
CA ARG A 832 24.63 -28.93 3.10
C ARG A 832 25.46 -30.15 3.52
N SER A 833 26.68 -29.94 4.02
CA SER A 833 27.61 -30.97 4.50
C SER A 833 28.52 -30.34 5.56
N PRO A 834 28.92 -31.05 6.63
CA PRO A 834 29.80 -30.51 7.67
C PRO A 834 31.21 -30.23 7.13
N ASP A 835 31.48 -28.97 6.82
CA ASP A 835 32.79 -28.51 6.35
C ASP A 835 33.81 -28.45 7.51
N ALA A 836 34.88 -29.24 7.40
CA ALA A 836 35.99 -29.25 8.34
C ALA A 836 36.68 -27.88 8.47
N GLN A 837 36.67 -27.04 7.44
CA GLN A 837 37.25 -25.70 7.48
C GLN A 837 36.46 -24.73 8.38
N ILE A 838 35.12 -24.85 8.41
CA ILE A 838 34.26 -24.10 9.35
C ILE A 838 34.54 -24.56 10.78
N LEU A 839 34.67 -25.88 11.00
CA LEU A 839 34.97 -26.46 12.30
C LEU A 839 36.36 -26.04 12.84
N VAL A 840 37.37 -25.95 11.97
CA VAL A 840 38.69 -25.39 12.34
C VAL A 840 38.61 -23.89 12.65
N CYS A 841 37.80 -23.11 11.92
CA CYS A 841 37.56 -21.72 12.29
C CYS A 841 36.86 -21.59 13.65
N LEU A 842 35.86 -22.42 13.94
CA LEU A 842 35.21 -22.51 15.25
C LEU A 842 36.22 -22.85 16.35
N GLY A 843 37.00 -23.92 16.19
CA GLY A 843 38.05 -24.31 17.14
C GLY A 843 39.05 -23.18 17.39
N ARG A 844 39.50 -22.49 16.33
CA ARG A 844 40.37 -21.30 16.42
C ARG A 844 39.73 -20.15 17.19
N ILE A 845 38.43 -19.87 17.03
CA ILE A 845 37.75 -18.79 17.76
C ILE A 845 37.49 -19.19 19.22
N TRP A 846 37.06 -20.42 19.49
CA TRP A 846 36.94 -20.93 20.86
C TRP A 846 38.29 -20.92 21.60
N TYR A 847 39.40 -21.20 20.90
CA TYR A 847 40.76 -21.02 21.43
C TYR A 847 41.12 -19.56 21.73
N LEU A 848 40.89 -18.64 20.78
CA LEU A 848 41.15 -17.20 20.98
C LEU A 848 40.31 -16.63 22.14
N ARG A 849 39.06 -17.08 22.24
CA ARG A 849 38.15 -16.78 23.35
C ARG A 849 38.66 -17.36 24.67
N GLY A 850 39.07 -18.63 24.71
CA GLY A 850 39.65 -19.27 25.89
C GLY A 850 40.91 -18.58 26.38
N LYS A 851 41.75 -18.11 25.45
CA LYS A 851 42.95 -17.31 25.76
C LYS A 851 42.63 -15.91 26.30
N ALA A 852 41.55 -15.28 25.83
CA ALA A 852 41.12 -13.95 26.29
C ALA A 852 40.35 -14.00 27.63
N GLU A 853 39.45 -14.96 27.81
CA GLU A 853 38.65 -15.16 29.04
C GLU A 853 39.36 -16.01 30.11
N LYS A 854 40.53 -16.60 29.79
CA LYS A 854 41.25 -17.62 30.59
C LYS A 854 40.36 -18.78 31.06
N SER A 855 39.49 -19.26 30.19
CA SER A 855 38.46 -20.26 30.54
C SER A 855 38.75 -21.66 30.00
N SER A 856 38.97 -22.63 30.90
CA SER A 856 39.19 -24.03 30.55
C SER A 856 38.02 -24.67 29.80
N GLN A 857 36.77 -24.24 30.05
CA GLN A 857 35.60 -24.68 29.28
C GLN A 857 35.72 -24.28 27.80
N ALA A 858 36.21 -23.08 27.50
CA ALA A 858 36.40 -22.64 26.11
C ALA A 858 37.52 -23.42 25.41
N PHE A 859 38.57 -23.84 26.13
CA PHE A 859 39.58 -24.77 25.59
C PHE A 859 39.03 -26.20 25.39
N ARG A 860 38.17 -26.71 26.29
CA ARG A 860 37.47 -28.00 26.08
C ARG A 860 36.55 -27.94 24.85
N ASN A 861 35.80 -26.86 24.65
CA ASN A 861 35.01 -26.65 23.42
C ASN A 861 35.90 -26.56 22.16
N ALA A 862 37.04 -25.85 22.23
CA ALA A 862 37.97 -25.74 21.11
C ALA A 862 38.59 -27.09 20.69
N LEU A 863 38.87 -27.95 21.67
CA LEU A 863 39.34 -29.32 21.46
C LEU A 863 38.28 -30.18 20.75
N ASP A 864 37.04 -30.18 21.24
CA ASP A 864 35.91 -30.90 20.64
C ASP A 864 35.69 -30.53 19.15
N PHE A 865 35.64 -29.24 18.82
CA PHE A 865 35.52 -28.81 17.42
C PHE A 865 36.74 -29.18 16.56
N SER A 866 37.96 -29.20 17.14
CA SER A 866 39.18 -29.63 16.46
C SER A 866 39.23 -31.14 16.22
N GLN A 867 38.77 -31.94 17.18
CA GLN A 867 38.63 -33.41 17.04
C GLN A 867 37.56 -33.77 16.01
N LYS A 868 36.43 -33.06 15.97
CA LYS A 868 35.40 -33.20 14.92
C LYS A 868 35.94 -32.88 13.53
N ALA A 869 36.72 -31.81 13.37
CA ALA A 869 37.38 -31.50 12.10
C ALA A 869 38.40 -32.58 11.69
N LEU A 870 39.15 -33.14 12.64
CA LEU A 870 40.10 -34.23 12.39
C LEU A 870 39.39 -35.53 11.99
N ALA A 871 38.25 -35.86 12.62
CA ALA A 871 37.45 -37.04 12.27
C ALA A 871 36.88 -36.97 10.85
N LEU A 872 36.53 -35.76 10.37
CA LEU A 872 36.07 -35.51 9.00
C LEU A 872 37.19 -35.54 7.95
N SER A 873 38.46 -35.41 8.35
CA SER A 873 39.62 -35.44 7.43
C SER A 873 40.91 -35.90 8.14
N PRO A 874 41.07 -37.20 8.44
CA PRO A 874 42.20 -37.72 9.23
C PRO A 874 43.58 -37.51 8.59
N ASP A 875 43.63 -37.32 7.27
CA ASP A 875 44.86 -37.14 6.49
C ASP A 875 45.50 -35.75 6.69
N GLN A 876 44.71 -34.77 7.15
CA GLN A 876 45.18 -33.38 7.26
C GLN A 876 46.10 -33.20 8.49
N ILE A 877 47.41 -33.25 8.24
CA ILE A 877 48.48 -33.07 9.27
C ILE A 877 48.26 -31.79 10.11
N HIS A 878 47.74 -30.72 9.50
CA HIS A 878 47.49 -29.46 10.19
C HIS A 878 46.27 -29.52 11.13
N PHE A 879 45.32 -30.45 10.94
CA PHE A 879 44.25 -30.71 11.91
C PHE A 879 44.79 -31.50 13.12
N LYS A 880 45.66 -32.50 12.90
CA LYS A 880 46.39 -33.20 13.98
C LYS A 880 47.21 -32.22 14.83
N PHE A 881 47.90 -31.27 14.18
CA PHE A 881 48.62 -30.19 14.87
C PHE A 881 47.70 -29.30 15.71
N ASN A 882 46.50 -28.96 15.21
CA ASN A 882 45.53 -28.15 15.96
C ASN A 882 45.03 -28.88 17.21
N VAL A 883 44.71 -30.18 17.13
CA VAL A 883 44.30 -31.00 18.29
C VAL A 883 45.41 -31.04 19.35
N ALA A 884 46.65 -31.38 18.98
CA ALA A 884 47.78 -31.40 19.88
C ALA A 884 48.07 -30.02 20.52
N LEU A 885 47.88 -28.94 19.76
CA LEU A 885 47.97 -27.57 20.28
C LEU A 885 46.85 -27.28 21.30
N MET A 886 45.61 -27.70 21.05
CA MET A 886 44.50 -27.50 21.99
C MET A 886 44.72 -28.27 23.29
N GLN A 887 45.15 -29.54 23.21
CA GLN A 887 45.53 -30.36 24.36
C GLN A 887 46.65 -29.71 25.19
N THR A 888 47.74 -29.28 24.54
CA THR A 888 48.87 -28.59 25.19
C THR A 888 48.42 -27.30 25.90
N GLN A 889 47.48 -26.54 25.31
CA GLN A 889 46.94 -25.31 25.92
C GLN A 889 45.93 -25.61 27.04
N LEU A 890 45.14 -26.68 26.93
CA LEU A 890 44.24 -27.15 27.99
C LEU A 890 45.05 -27.58 29.23
N ALA A 891 46.09 -28.39 29.04
CA ALA A 891 47.04 -28.78 30.09
C ALA A 891 47.65 -27.57 30.82
N ALA A 892 48.14 -26.59 30.06
CA ALA A 892 48.66 -25.34 30.61
C ALA A 892 47.59 -24.52 31.37
N SER A 893 46.32 -24.54 30.92
CA SER A 893 45.23 -23.85 31.62
C SER A 893 44.82 -24.54 32.92
N VAL A 894 44.76 -25.88 32.95
CA VAL A 894 44.40 -26.67 34.14
C VAL A 894 45.49 -26.59 35.22
N TYR A 895 46.76 -26.60 34.82
CA TYR A 895 47.86 -26.31 35.75
C TYR A 895 47.77 -24.89 36.35
N GLY A 896 47.33 -23.91 35.56
CA GLY A 896 47.15 -22.52 35.99
C GLY A 896 45.92 -22.25 36.87
N LEU A 897 45.04 -23.23 37.09
CA LEU A 897 43.91 -23.13 38.03
C LEU A 897 44.34 -23.45 39.46
N THR A 898 43.68 -22.82 40.43
CA THR A 898 43.86 -23.15 41.85
C THR A 898 43.19 -24.49 42.19
N GLU A 899 43.62 -25.13 43.28
CA GLU A 899 43.13 -26.44 43.75
C GLU A 899 41.61 -26.47 44.04
N MET A 900 41.01 -25.31 44.32
CA MET A 900 39.55 -25.16 44.52
C MET A 900 38.75 -25.01 43.21
N GLN A 901 39.41 -24.88 42.06
CA GLN A 901 38.80 -24.55 40.77
C GLN A 901 38.96 -25.64 39.71
N ARG A 902 39.62 -26.75 40.06
CA ARG A 902 39.85 -27.93 39.21
C ARG A 902 39.52 -29.18 40.02
N THR A 903 39.25 -30.29 39.33
CA THR A 903 39.03 -31.61 39.94
C THR A 903 40.15 -32.58 39.57
N LEU A 904 40.41 -33.60 40.39
CA LEU A 904 41.41 -34.63 40.10
C LEU A 904 41.17 -35.29 38.72
N ALA A 905 39.91 -35.53 38.35
CA ALA A 905 39.53 -36.06 37.04
C ALA A 905 39.92 -35.14 35.88
N GLU A 906 39.76 -33.82 36.01
CA GLU A 906 40.21 -32.86 34.99
C GLU A 906 41.74 -32.78 34.88
N VAL A 907 42.47 -32.93 35.99
CA VAL A 907 43.95 -32.94 35.97
C VAL A 907 44.48 -34.23 35.32
N LEU A 908 43.85 -35.37 35.59
CA LEU A 908 44.18 -36.65 34.95
C LEU A 908 43.90 -36.60 33.44
N SER A 909 42.68 -36.23 33.03
CA SER A 909 42.32 -36.09 31.62
C SER A 909 43.22 -35.08 30.87
N ALA A 910 43.68 -34.02 31.54
CA ALA A 910 44.63 -33.06 30.99
C ALA A 910 46.07 -33.62 30.89
N ALA A 911 46.44 -34.64 31.65
CA ALA A 911 47.71 -35.35 31.54
C ALA A 911 47.67 -36.41 30.43
N ASP A 912 46.59 -37.18 30.34
CA ASP A 912 46.39 -38.16 29.27
C ASP A 912 46.38 -37.47 27.90
N GLY A 913 45.61 -36.38 27.76
CA GLY A 913 45.59 -35.56 26.55
C GLY A 913 46.92 -34.85 26.25
N LEU A 914 47.78 -34.61 27.24
CA LEU A 914 49.13 -34.08 27.01
C LEU A 914 50.05 -35.15 26.41
N GLU A 915 49.86 -36.42 26.76
CA GLU A 915 50.62 -37.53 26.18
C GLU A 915 50.22 -37.77 24.72
N GLU A 916 48.91 -37.80 24.42
CA GLU A 916 48.39 -37.80 23.04
C GLU A 916 48.98 -36.65 22.21
N ALA A 917 49.11 -35.45 22.81
CA ALA A 917 49.71 -34.30 22.14
C ALA A 917 51.20 -34.46 21.86
N ILE A 918 51.96 -35.17 22.72
CA ILE A 918 53.38 -35.46 22.50
C ILE A 918 53.53 -36.45 21.34
N GLU A 919 52.77 -37.56 21.36
CA GLU A 919 52.77 -38.55 20.27
C GLU A 919 52.37 -37.93 18.93
N ALA A 920 51.32 -37.09 18.94
CA ALA A 920 50.90 -36.35 17.76
C ALA A 920 52.00 -35.40 17.25
N LEU A 921 52.64 -34.61 18.11
CA LEU A 921 53.73 -33.70 17.71
C LEU A 921 54.96 -34.45 17.18
N ASP A 922 55.36 -35.56 17.81
CA ASP A 922 56.46 -36.41 17.34
C ASP A 922 56.12 -37.04 15.97
N SER A 923 54.89 -37.49 15.75
CA SER A 923 54.44 -38.03 14.46
C SER A 923 54.43 -36.96 13.35
N ILE A 924 54.04 -35.73 13.68
CA ILE A 924 54.07 -34.59 12.75
C ILE A 924 55.51 -34.23 12.40
N ALA A 925 56.43 -34.21 13.37
CA ALA A 925 57.85 -33.94 13.14
C ALA A 925 58.56 -34.99 12.26
N GLN A 926 57.98 -36.20 12.11
CA GLN A 926 58.48 -37.24 11.20
C GLN A 926 57.94 -37.08 9.76
N HIS A 927 56.86 -36.33 9.56
CA HIS A 927 56.21 -36.20 8.25
C HIS A 927 57.01 -35.29 7.28
N PRO A 928 57.17 -35.63 5.99
CA PRO A 928 57.97 -34.83 5.04
C PRO A 928 57.38 -33.45 4.70
N SER A 929 56.08 -33.23 4.95
CA SER A 929 55.44 -31.91 4.84
C SER A 929 54.90 -31.51 6.22
N THR A 930 55.60 -30.60 6.90
CA THR A 930 55.21 -30.09 8.22
C THR A 930 54.53 -28.73 8.12
N PRO A 931 53.47 -28.44 8.91
CA PRO A 931 52.80 -27.12 8.91
C PRO A 931 53.67 -25.96 9.42
N TYR A 932 54.73 -26.27 10.16
CA TYR A 932 55.74 -25.37 10.71
C TYR A 932 57.13 -25.98 10.51
N PRO A 933 58.24 -25.21 10.63
CA PRO A 933 59.59 -25.77 10.61
C PRO A 933 59.73 -26.90 11.62
N LYS A 934 60.26 -28.06 11.19
CA LYS A 934 60.34 -29.29 12.01
C LYS A 934 60.89 -29.06 13.43
N HIS A 935 61.99 -28.31 13.52
CA HIS A 935 62.61 -27.88 14.78
C HIS A 935 61.62 -27.24 15.76
N ASP A 936 60.70 -26.40 15.29
CA ASP A 936 59.74 -25.68 16.16
C ASP A 936 58.62 -26.60 16.67
N ILE A 937 58.42 -27.74 16.02
CA ILE A 937 57.49 -28.81 16.45
C ILE A 937 58.20 -29.69 17.48
N GLU A 938 59.45 -30.09 17.21
CA GLU A 938 60.32 -30.81 18.15
C GLU A 938 60.55 -30.02 19.45
N GLN A 939 60.73 -28.69 19.38
CA GLN A 939 60.81 -27.85 20.58
C GLN A 939 59.53 -27.88 21.42
N ARG A 940 58.34 -27.92 20.79
CA ARG A 940 57.05 -28.01 21.51
C ARG A 940 56.90 -29.36 22.19
N ALA A 941 57.19 -30.47 21.49
CA ALA A 941 57.19 -31.81 22.08
C ALA A 941 58.18 -31.90 23.26
N ASN A 942 59.38 -31.34 23.11
CA ASN A 942 60.38 -31.31 24.18
C ASN A 942 59.97 -30.44 25.38
N MET A 943 59.22 -29.35 25.20
CA MET A 943 58.65 -28.60 26.33
C MET A 943 57.53 -29.40 27.03
N ALA A 944 56.59 -29.96 26.26
CA ALA A 944 55.49 -30.78 26.81
C ALA A 944 56.03 -31.94 27.67
N ARG A 945 56.99 -32.70 27.11
CA ARG A 945 57.63 -33.86 27.74
C ARG A 945 58.45 -33.50 28.99
N ASN A 946 59.19 -32.39 28.99
CA ASN A 946 60.15 -32.07 30.07
C ASN A 946 59.60 -31.16 31.18
N THR A 947 58.76 -30.17 30.85
CA THR A 947 58.26 -29.19 31.83
C THR A 947 56.80 -29.40 32.17
N MET A 948 55.92 -29.59 31.18
CA MET A 948 54.48 -29.69 31.42
C MET A 948 54.08 -31.02 32.09
N ARG A 949 54.62 -32.17 31.65
CA ARG A 949 54.36 -33.45 32.35
C ARG A 949 54.72 -33.37 33.83
N LYS A 950 55.92 -32.87 34.15
CA LYS A 950 56.41 -32.65 35.54
C LYS A 950 55.67 -31.56 36.31
N GLN A 951 54.85 -30.74 35.65
CA GLN A 951 53.95 -29.78 36.29
C GLN A 951 52.62 -30.46 36.62
N LEU A 952 52.08 -31.25 35.67
CA LEU A 952 50.86 -32.03 35.88
C LEU A 952 51.01 -33.11 36.95
N GLU A 953 52.08 -33.91 36.91
CA GLU A 953 52.42 -34.91 37.95
C GLU A 953 52.34 -34.33 39.38
N ARG A 954 52.90 -33.13 39.58
CA ARG A 954 52.85 -32.42 40.87
C ARG A 954 51.45 -31.89 41.19
N SER A 955 50.68 -31.42 40.20
CA SER A 955 49.29 -31.01 40.44
C SER A 955 48.35 -32.18 40.70
N ILE A 956 48.59 -33.38 40.15
CA ILE A 956 47.83 -34.60 40.45
C ILE A 956 48.00 -34.95 41.93
N GLN A 957 49.25 -35.01 42.41
CA GLN A 957 49.54 -35.29 43.82
C GLN A 957 48.92 -34.24 44.76
N ALA A 958 49.09 -32.94 44.44
CA ALA A 958 48.52 -31.86 45.23
C ALA A 958 46.98 -31.87 45.25
N GLN A 959 46.35 -32.12 44.09
CA GLN A 959 44.89 -32.20 43.97
C GLN A 959 44.31 -33.40 44.71
N LYS A 960 44.95 -34.57 44.60
CA LYS A 960 44.58 -35.78 45.34
C LYS A 960 44.65 -35.52 46.85
N GLU A 961 45.76 -34.97 47.34
CA GLU A 961 45.90 -34.61 48.75
C GLU A 961 44.87 -33.55 49.20
N TYR A 962 44.50 -32.60 48.34
CA TYR A 962 43.47 -31.61 48.64
C TYR A 962 42.09 -32.26 48.76
N GLU A 963 41.73 -33.13 47.82
CA GLU A 963 40.44 -33.83 47.79
C GLU A 963 40.31 -34.85 48.93
N GLU A 964 41.38 -35.61 49.25
CA GLU A 964 41.44 -36.48 50.43
C GLU A 964 41.23 -35.66 51.72
N LYS A 965 42.00 -34.58 51.92
CA LYS A 965 41.86 -33.69 53.10
C LYS A 965 40.54 -32.90 53.12
N ASN A 966 39.76 -32.88 52.04
CA ASN A 966 38.42 -32.29 51.99
C ASN A 966 37.34 -33.35 52.27
N ALA A 967 37.49 -34.56 51.71
CA ALA A 967 36.66 -35.72 52.01
C ALA A 967 36.74 -36.09 53.50
N GLU A 968 37.93 -36.10 54.11
CA GLU A 968 38.14 -36.27 55.55
C GLU A 968 37.35 -35.24 56.37
N LYS A 969 37.38 -33.96 55.98
CA LYS A 969 36.63 -32.89 56.68
C LYS A 969 35.13 -33.04 56.51
N LEU A 970 34.66 -33.46 55.33
CA LEU A 970 33.24 -33.73 55.07
C LEU A 970 32.76 -34.97 55.82
N LEU A 971 33.56 -36.03 55.89
CA LEU A 971 33.29 -37.23 56.67
C LEU A 971 33.28 -36.94 58.18
N ALA A 972 34.28 -36.22 58.70
CA ALA A 972 34.31 -35.78 60.10
C ALA A 972 33.10 -34.88 60.43
N SER A 973 32.65 -34.03 59.49
CA SER A 973 31.45 -33.20 59.64
C SER A 973 30.15 -34.04 59.64
N LYS A 974 30.02 -35.02 58.73
CA LYS A 974 28.91 -35.99 58.72
C LYS A 974 28.88 -36.80 60.03
N GLN A 975 29.99 -37.42 60.40
CA GLN A 975 30.14 -38.21 61.63
C GLN A 975 29.88 -37.38 62.89
N ALA A 976 30.34 -36.12 62.97
CA ALA A 976 30.02 -35.25 64.10
C ALA A 976 28.50 -34.99 64.21
N ARG A 977 27.83 -34.79 63.07
CA ARG A 977 26.37 -34.56 62.98
C ARG A 977 25.55 -35.83 63.29
N GLU A 978 26.04 -36.99 62.87
CA GLU A 978 25.50 -38.31 63.23
C GLU A 978 25.69 -38.63 64.72
N ILE A 979 26.86 -38.31 65.29
CA ILE A 979 27.13 -38.45 66.73
C ILE A 979 26.27 -37.49 67.55
N GLU A 980 25.99 -36.27 67.06
CA GLU A 980 25.04 -35.34 67.68
C GLU A 980 23.60 -35.87 67.62
N LEU A 981 23.16 -36.34 66.45
CA LEU A 981 21.85 -36.98 66.29
C LEU A 981 21.70 -38.21 67.18
N LYS A 982 22.70 -39.11 67.20
CA LYS A 982 22.69 -40.32 68.01
C LYS A 982 22.69 -40.00 69.49
N LYS A 983 23.52 -39.06 69.97
CA LYS A 983 23.44 -38.55 71.36
C LYS A 983 22.07 -37.95 71.70
N ARG A 984 21.36 -37.36 70.73
CA ARG A 984 20.01 -36.80 70.91
C ARG A 984 18.93 -37.89 70.96
N GLU A 985 19.11 -39.00 70.24
CA GLU A 985 18.25 -40.18 70.36
C GLU A 985 18.55 -40.99 71.63
N ASP A 986 19.82 -41.24 71.95
CA ASP A 986 20.27 -41.85 73.20
C ASP A 986 19.76 -41.05 74.40
N ALA A 987 19.77 -39.70 74.34
CA ALA A 987 19.17 -38.85 75.37
C ALA A 987 17.63 -38.92 75.43
N ARG A 988 16.94 -39.21 74.31
CA ARG A 988 15.48 -39.46 74.31
C ARG A 988 15.18 -40.81 74.97
N VAL A 989 15.87 -41.87 74.56
CA VAL A 989 15.72 -43.22 75.13
C VAL A 989 16.09 -43.23 76.62
N ALA A 990 17.20 -42.59 77.01
CA ALA A 990 17.60 -42.45 78.41
C ALA A 990 16.63 -41.58 79.22
N ALA A 991 15.92 -40.62 78.61
CA ALA A 991 14.87 -39.87 79.30
C ALA A 991 13.61 -40.72 79.52
N GLU A 992 13.18 -41.50 78.53
CA GLU A 992 12.09 -42.48 78.69
C GLU A 992 12.43 -43.56 79.71
N GLU A 993 13.66 -44.07 79.71
CA GLU A 993 14.17 -45.03 80.69
C GLU A 993 14.31 -44.40 82.08
N ALA A 994 14.74 -43.14 82.18
CA ALA A 994 14.73 -42.43 83.45
C ALA A 994 13.30 -42.17 83.97
N GLU A 995 12.30 -42.01 83.09
CA GLU A 995 10.91 -41.91 83.50
C GLU A 995 10.36 -43.27 83.97
N ARG A 996 10.62 -44.36 83.23
CA ARG A 996 10.33 -45.75 83.63
C ARG A 996 11.02 -46.08 84.96
N ALA A 997 12.28 -45.74 85.12
CA ALA A 997 13.05 -45.93 86.35
C ALA A 997 12.59 -45.04 87.50
N ARG A 998 12.07 -43.83 87.24
CA ARG A 998 11.40 -43.00 88.28
C ARG A 998 10.09 -43.62 88.72
N LYS A 999 9.26 -44.11 87.79
CA LYS A 999 8.03 -44.86 88.11
C LYS A 999 8.35 -46.10 88.96
N ASN A 1000 9.37 -46.87 88.59
CA ASN A 1000 9.84 -48.02 89.37
C ASN A 1000 10.42 -47.61 90.73
N LYS A 1001 11.20 -46.54 90.82
CA LYS A 1001 11.72 -46.04 92.11
C LYS A 1001 10.63 -45.52 93.04
N ILE A 1002 9.58 -44.88 92.51
CA ILE A 1002 8.40 -44.48 93.31
C ILE A 1002 7.61 -45.72 93.79
N ALA A 1003 7.61 -46.83 93.03
CA ALA A 1003 7.07 -48.10 93.49
C ALA A 1003 7.97 -48.76 94.56
N GLU A 1004 9.30 -48.78 94.37
CA GLU A 1004 10.26 -49.24 95.37
C GLU A 1004 10.23 -48.40 96.65
N GLU A 1005 10.07 -47.09 96.59
CA GLU A 1005 9.97 -46.23 97.78
C GLU A 1005 8.65 -46.47 98.53
N ARG A 1006 7.55 -46.76 97.81
CA ARG A 1006 6.30 -47.25 98.44
C ARG A 1006 6.46 -48.63 99.11
N GLN A 1007 7.38 -49.47 98.64
CA GLN A 1007 7.74 -50.73 99.31
C GLN A 1007 8.72 -50.52 100.47
N LYS A 1008 9.78 -49.73 100.27
CA LYS A 1008 10.85 -49.49 101.26
C LYS A 1008 10.43 -48.60 102.41
N ILE A 1009 9.40 -47.77 102.26
CA ILE A 1009 8.74 -47.15 103.42
C ILE A 1009 7.99 -48.23 104.22
N ALA A 1010 7.22 -49.11 103.56
CA ALA A 1010 6.54 -50.25 104.21
C ALA A 1010 7.50 -51.35 104.76
N GLU A 1011 8.80 -51.30 104.43
CA GLU A 1011 9.85 -52.10 105.09
C GLU A 1011 10.67 -51.29 106.10
N ARG A 1012 10.72 -49.96 106.00
CA ARG A 1012 11.23 -49.09 107.07
C ARG A 1012 10.25 -49.00 108.24
N ASP A 1013 8.97 -49.24 107.99
CA ASP A 1013 7.95 -49.62 108.98
C ASP A 1013 8.27 -50.96 109.69
N ARG A 1014 9.29 -51.72 109.23
CA ARG A 1014 9.94 -52.80 109.99
C ARG A 1014 11.27 -52.35 110.60
N GLU A 1015 12.18 -51.73 109.84
CA GLU A 1015 13.52 -51.32 110.35
C GLU A 1015 13.50 -50.26 111.48
N LEU A 1016 12.41 -49.50 111.66
CA LEU A 1016 12.30 -48.59 112.80
C LEU A 1016 12.03 -49.32 114.14
N ALA A 1017 11.77 -50.62 114.13
CA ALA A 1017 11.21 -51.35 115.28
C ALA A 1017 12.19 -52.13 116.18
N ASP A 1018 13.24 -52.86 115.75
CA ASP A 1018 13.62 -53.26 114.39
C ASP A 1018 14.97 -52.68 113.90
N ALA A 1019 15.87 -52.10 114.71
CA ALA A 1019 16.39 -52.63 115.98
C ALA A 1019 17.17 -51.53 116.78
N ARG A 1020 17.33 -51.61 118.11
CA ARG A 1020 17.63 -52.79 118.96
C ARG A 1020 18.97 -53.49 118.62
N HIS A 1021 19.89 -52.74 118.01
CA HIS A 1021 21.25 -53.12 117.59
C HIS A 1021 22.14 -51.87 117.35
N GLU A 1022 21.78 -50.66 117.81
CA GLU A 1022 22.26 -50.16 119.11
C GLU A 1022 23.81 -50.15 119.17
N GLU A 1023 24.37 -50.55 120.32
CA GLU A 1023 25.41 -51.57 120.42
C GLU A 1023 26.78 -51.36 119.75
N GLU A 1024 26.88 -51.22 118.43
CA GLU A 1024 28.12 -51.58 117.71
C GLU A 1024 29.20 -50.48 117.68
N ARG A 1025 28.81 -49.22 117.91
CA ARG A 1025 29.65 -48.03 117.70
C ARG A 1025 29.39 -46.93 118.74
N ALA A 1026 29.68 -47.09 120.04
CA ALA A 1026 30.56 -48.06 120.72
C ALA A 1026 31.96 -48.25 120.08
N ARG A 1027 32.40 -47.22 119.35
CA ARG A 1027 33.76 -47.03 118.84
C ARG A 1027 34.04 -45.52 118.89
N GLU A 1028 34.17 -44.86 120.05
CA GLU A 1028 34.79 -45.24 121.34
C GLU A 1028 36.24 -45.74 121.24
N ALA A 1029 36.59 -46.48 120.18
CA ALA A 1029 37.90 -47.09 120.00
C ALA A 1029 38.46 -46.79 118.61
N ALA A 1030 39.41 -45.85 118.53
CA ALA A 1030 40.84 -46.21 118.43
C ALA A 1030 41.69 -45.11 117.75
N GLU A 1031 41.21 -44.50 116.67
CA GLU A 1031 42.07 -43.80 115.68
C GLU A 1031 42.52 -42.37 116.06
N LEU A 1032 42.61 -42.07 117.35
CA LEU A 1032 43.30 -40.89 117.89
C LEU A 1032 44.12 -41.30 119.12
N ILE A 1033 45.34 -41.79 118.89
CA ILE A 1033 46.32 -42.00 119.97
C ILE A 1033 46.98 -40.65 120.28
N THR A 1034 46.55 -40.07 121.39
CA THR A 1034 47.10 -38.87 122.02
C THR A 1034 48.48 -39.13 122.63
N ASP A 1035 49.30 -38.09 122.76
CA ASP A 1035 50.47 -38.08 123.64
C ASP A 1035 50.51 -36.75 124.43
N SER A 1036 51.13 -36.78 125.61
CA SER A 1036 51.06 -35.71 126.63
C SER A 1036 52.43 -35.42 127.25
N GLU A 1037 52.83 -34.19 127.58
CA GLU A 1037 52.07 -32.91 127.66
C GLU A 1037 52.64 -31.82 126.71
N THR A 1038 53.74 -32.15 126.02
CA THR A 1038 53.96 -32.14 124.55
C THR A 1038 53.14 -31.18 123.65
N GLY A 1039 53.80 -30.55 122.65
CA GLY A 1039 53.07 -29.64 121.75
C GLY A 1039 53.66 -29.28 120.38
N ASP A 1040 52.75 -28.66 119.61
CA ASP A 1040 52.93 -27.94 118.33
C ASP A 1040 53.13 -28.85 117.07
N LYS A 1041 52.66 -28.55 115.84
CA LYS A 1041 52.46 -27.23 115.21
C LYS A 1041 51.16 -26.99 114.42
N VAL A 1042 50.54 -25.84 114.71
CA VAL A 1042 49.97 -24.83 113.78
C VAL A 1042 49.80 -25.29 112.30
N LYS A 1043 48.57 -25.55 111.80
CA LYS A 1043 47.66 -24.59 111.07
C LYS A 1043 48.20 -24.22 109.64
N ARG A 1044 47.52 -23.50 108.73
CA ARG A 1044 46.55 -22.38 108.85
C ARG A 1044 45.65 -22.22 107.61
N LYS A 1045 44.68 -21.30 107.67
CA LYS A 1045 43.48 -21.21 106.80
C LYS A 1045 43.10 -19.75 106.49
N LYS A 1046 42.06 -19.59 105.65
CA LYS A 1046 41.19 -18.40 105.37
C LYS A 1046 41.76 -17.43 104.31
N LYS A 1047 40.99 -16.90 103.32
CA LYS A 1047 39.53 -16.64 103.11
C LYS A 1047 38.99 -15.43 103.95
N PRO A 1048 37.91 -14.71 103.55
CA PRO A 1048 38.05 -13.52 102.68
C PRO A 1048 37.33 -12.24 103.21
N ARG A 1049 37.30 -11.19 102.39
CA ARG A 1049 36.37 -10.02 102.43
C ARG A 1049 35.72 -9.88 101.03
N ALA A 1050 34.43 -9.58 100.88
CA ALA A 1050 33.67 -8.33 101.11
C ALA A 1050 33.75 -7.33 99.93
N ALA A 1051 32.78 -6.42 99.79
CA ALA A 1051 32.38 -5.83 98.50
C ALA A 1051 32.66 -4.32 98.33
N GLY A 1052 32.65 -3.86 97.06
CA GLY A 1052 32.40 -2.46 96.68
C GLY A 1052 33.53 -1.71 95.95
N THR A 1053 33.14 -0.65 95.23
CA THR A 1053 33.97 0.40 94.57
C THR A 1053 34.80 -0.01 93.33
N GLY A 1054 35.15 1.00 92.51
CA GLY A 1054 36.25 0.93 91.54
C GLY A 1054 35.89 1.13 90.06
N GLY A 1055 36.72 1.87 89.35
CA GLY A 1055 36.69 2.03 87.88
C GLY A 1055 37.98 2.71 87.36
N LYS A 1056 37.99 3.13 86.09
CA LYS A 1056 39.06 3.85 85.34
C LYS A 1056 40.20 3.02 84.67
N ARG A 1057 40.29 3.22 83.33
CA ARG A 1057 41.48 3.65 82.52
C ARG A 1057 42.75 2.74 82.38
N LYS A 1058 43.67 2.90 81.40
CA LYS A 1058 43.76 3.53 80.04
C LYS A 1058 45.26 3.62 79.58
N LYS A 1059 45.58 3.47 78.27
CA LYS A 1059 46.88 3.83 77.60
C LYS A 1059 48.11 3.03 78.07
N LYS A 1060 49.32 3.09 77.46
CA LYS A 1060 49.91 3.76 76.25
C LYS A 1060 50.18 2.69 75.13
N ASN A 1061 50.72 2.87 73.91
CA ASN A 1061 51.25 3.99 73.07
C ASN A 1061 51.13 3.65 71.54
N GLU A 1062 51.87 4.24 70.58
CA GLU A 1062 51.84 5.61 69.99
C GLU A 1062 52.93 5.71 68.89
N ASP A 1063 52.53 6.08 67.66
CA ASP A 1063 53.28 6.60 66.47
C ASP A 1063 54.48 5.84 65.85
N GLY A 1064 54.63 5.92 64.50
CA GLY A 1064 55.62 5.10 63.75
C GLY A 1064 55.94 5.37 62.26
N ASN A 1065 55.24 6.31 61.59
CA ASN A 1065 55.62 6.98 60.31
C ASN A 1065 55.68 6.21 58.95
N THR A 1066 55.34 6.96 57.89
CA THR A 1066 55.77 6.88 56.45
C THR A 1066 55.56 5.65 55.55
N ASP A 1067 54.85 5.94 54.45
CA ASP A 1067 55.17 5.70 53.03
C ASP A 1067 54.88 4.37 52.29
N ASP A 1068 53.97 4.55 51.32
CA ASP A 1068 53.97 4.12 49.91
C ASP A 1068 53.66 2.68 49.42
N GLU A 1069 52.76 2.70 48.42
CA GLU A 1069 52.48 1.75 47.33
C GLU A 1069 51.98 0.30 47.62
N GLU A 1070 51.59 -0.34 46.50
CA GLU A 1070 51.03 -1.70 46.34
C GLU A 1070 49.71 -2.07 47.06
N SER A 1071 49.31 -3.34 46.92
CA SER A 1071 47.89 -3.75 46.87
C SER A 1071 47.61 -5.11 47.54
N GLY A 1072 46.40 -5.31 48.08
CA GLY A 1072 45.91 -6.63 48.51
C GLY A 1072 44.74 -6.62 49.49
N ALA A 1073 43.97 -7.72 49.50
CA ALA A 1073 42.97 -8.16 50.50
C ALA A 1073 41.87 -7.15 50.95
N GLU A 1074 40.59 -7.32 50.59
CA GLU A 1074 39.63 -8.29 51.13
C GLU A 1074 39.17 -8.10 52.60
N THR A 1075 37.89 -7.73 52.79
CA THR A 1075 36.92 -8.49 53.61
C THR A 1075 35.49 -7.90 53.50
N ARG A 1076 34.48 -8.75 53.28
CA ARG A 1076 33.03 -8.40 53.29
C ARG A 1076 32.45 -8.67 54.70
N ARG A 1077 31.57 -7.82 55.26
CA ARG A 1077 30.11 -7.65 55.00
C ARG A 1077 29.31 -8.99 55.14
N ARG A 1078 28.13 -9.03 55.78
CA ARG A 1078 27.36 -8.01 56.54
C ARG A 1078 26.27 -8.68 57.42
N ASN A 1079 25.85 -7.98 58.48
CA ASN A 1079 24.65 -8.17 59.32
C ASN A 1079 23.41 -8.76 58.60
N ARG A 1080 22.69 -9.77 59.18
CA ARG A 1080 21.63 -9.68 60.25
C ARG A 1080 20.37 -8.94 59.76
N ARG A 1081 19.12 -9.34 60.06
CA ARG A 1081 18.47 -10.35 60.96
C ARG A 1081 17.40 -11.12 60.14
N GLY A 1082 16.70 -12.16 60.61
CA GLY A 1082 16.56 -12.81 61.93
C GLY A 1082 15.08 -13.11 62.22
N SER A 1083 14.78 -14.04 63.14
CA SER A 1083 13.39 -14.39 63.52
C SER A 1083 12.79 -13.44 64.57
N GLY A 1084 11.49 -13.16 64.49
CA GLY A 1084 10.72 -12.39 65.48
C GLY A 1084 9.30 -12.08 64.96
N ALA A 1085 8.30 -12.18 65.84
CA ALA A 1085 6.87 -12.03 65.52
C ALA A 1085 6.38 -10.56 65.53
N ASP A 1086 5.11 -10.36 65.13
CA ASP A 1086 4.11 -9.34 65.55
C ASP A 1086 4.61 -7.88 65.71
N SER A 1087 4.23 -6.93 64.83
CA SER A 1087 2.92 -6.24 64.71
C SER A 1087 2.54 -5.38 65.93
N ASP A 1088 2.20 -4.09 65.82
CA ASP A 1088 2.29 -3.12 64.72
C ASP A 1088 2.48 -1.70 65.35
N GLU A 1089 2.18 -0.60 64.64
CA GLU A 1089 2.42 0.81 65.03
C GLU A 1089 3.92 1.23 65.00
N GLU A 1090 4.35 2.41 64.51
CA GLU A 1090 3.69 3.51 63.79
C GLU A 1090 4.68 4.07 62.73
N LYS A 1091 4.22 4.86 61.74
CA LYS A 1091 5.08 5.40 60.64
C LYS A 1091 4.95 6.92 60.52
N PRO A 1092 6.06 7.67 60.34
CA PRO A 1092 6.31 8.23 59.00
C PRO A 1092 7.81 8.32 58.56
N LYS A 1093 8.04 8.70 57.30
CA LYS A 1093 9.35 8.79 56.62
C LYS A 1093 9.86 10.25 56.53
N GLN A 1094 11.17 10.49 56.60
CA GLN A 1094 11.80 11.63 55.89
C GLN A 1094 13.27 11.38 55.50
N LYS A 1095 13.85 12.26 54.66
CA LYS A 1095 15.05 12.01 53.81
C LYS A 1095 16.30 12.79 54.27
N LYS A 1096 17.50 12.27 53.96
CA LYS A 1096 18.71 13.08 53.65
C LYS A 1096 19.70 12.30 52.75
N ARG A 1097 20.55 13.03 52.00
CA ARG A 1097 21.49 12.55 50.95
C ARG A 1097 22.88 13.17 51.17
N ARG A 1098 23.84 12.80 50.30
CA ARG A 1098 25.14 13.44 49.96
C ARG A 1098 26.35 12.96 50.81
N LEU A 1099 27.55 12.76 50.26
CA LEU A 1099 28.00 12.74 48.84
C LEU A 1099 29.19 11.78 48.59
N ALA A 1100 29.48 11.54 47.30
CA ALA A 1100 30.56 10.77 46.68
C ALA A 1100 32.00 11.31 46.99
N LYS A 1101 33.11 10.62 46.63
CA LYS A 1101 33.58 10.37 45.23
C LYS A 1101 34.66 9.26 45.11
N LYS A 1102 34.62 8.53 43.97
CA LYS A 1102 35.72 7.89 43.18
C LYS A 1102 36.64 6.82 43.85
N ALA A 1103 37.18 5.81 43.14
CA ALA A 1103 36.84 5.22 41.82
C ALA A 1103 37.57 3.88 41.54
N ALA A 1104 36.90 2.96 40.79
CA ALA A 1104 37.46 1.88 39.92
C ALA A 1104 38.30 0.74 40.59
N PRO A 1105 38.62 -0.39 39.90
CA PRO A 1105 38.21 -0.86 38.56
C PRO A 1105 37.57 -2.29 38.45
N GLU A 1106 36.92 -2.53 37.30
CA GLU A 1106 36.76 -3.80 36.51
C GLU A 1106 36.26 -5.17 37.11
N LYS A 1107 36.29 -6.23 36.27
CA LYS A 1107 35.56 -7.54 36.32
C LYS A 1107 36.49 -8.67 35.74
N PRO A 1108 36.08 -9.95 35.41
CA PRO A 1108 34.80 -10.70 35.58
C PRO A 1108 34.94 -12.22 36.01
N ASN A 1109 33.82 -12.97 35.96
CA ASN A 1109 33.69 -14.44 35.72
C ASN A 1109 34.09 -15.47 36.83
N LYS A 1110 33.58 -16.73 36.89
CA LYS A 1110 32.28 -17.39 36.49
C LYS A 1110 32.23 -18.86 37.04
N PHE A 1111 31.05 -19.52 37.02
CA PHE A 1111 30.77 -20.95 37.42
C PHE A 1111 30.76 -21.23 38.95
N LYS A 1112 29.78 -21.96 39.54
CA LYS A 1112 29.44 -23.43 39.58
C LYS A 1112 30.54 -24.27 40.26
N SER A 1113 30.28 -25.36 41.01
CA SER A 1113 29.04 -26.14 41.26
C SER A 1113 29.12 -26.90 42.61
N SER A 1114 28.02 -27.53 43.04
CA SER A 1114 28.08 -28.69 43.96
C SER A 1114 26.92 -29.65 43.71
N GLU A 1115 27.21 -30.70 42.95
CA GLU A 1115 26.43 -31.94 42.84
C GLU A 1115 27.00 -33.00 43.81
N ILE A 1116 26.49 -34.23 43.77
CA ILE A 1116 27.04 -35.54 44.21
C ILE A 1116 26.21 -36.20 45.35
N VAL A 1117 25.32 -37.16 45.00
CA VAL A 1117 25.41 -38.67 45.07
C VAL A 1117 25.70 -39.20 46.51
N VAL A 1118 25.32 -40.39 47.01
CA VAL A 1118 25.02 -41.77 46.49
C VAL A 1118 23.99 -42.47 47.45
N GLU A 1119 23.48 -43.71 47.32
CA GLU A 1119 23.91 -44.94 46.60
C GLU A 1119 22.78 -46.00 46.47
N SER A 1120 23.03 -47.07 45.68
CA SER A 1120 22.60 -48.47 45.89
C SER A 1120 21.10 -48.87 45.72
N ASP A 1121 20.71 -50.02 45.13
CA ASP A 1121 21.31 -50.98 44.15
C ASP A 1121 20.21 -51.94 43.64
N SER A 1122 20.39 -52.60 42.48
CA SER A 1122 20.04 -54.02 42.20
C SER A 1122 20.14 -54.37 40.70
N ASP A 1123 20.78 -55.49 40.41
CA ASP A 1123 21.10 -56.10 39.11
C ASP A 1123 19.93 -56.32 38.11
N GLY A 1124 20.27 -56.37 36.81
CA GLY A 1124 19.39 -56.83 35.71
C GLY A 1124 20.07 -56.72 34.33
N ASP A 1125 20.34 -57.85 33.69
CA ASP A 1125 21.25 -58.01 32.52
C ASP A 1125 20.59 -57.75 31.13
N ASP A 1126 21.44 -57.75 30.09
CA ASP A 1126 21.17 -58.00 28.65
C ASP A 1126 20.53 -56.89 27.75
N GLY A 1127 20.83 -56.97 26.44
CA GLY A 1127 19.92 -56.47 25.38
C GLY A 1127 20.28 -55.20 24.56
N ALA A 1128 21.12 -55.35 23.55
CA ALA A 1128 21.58 -54.34 22.58
C ALA A 1128 20.55 -53.41 21.85
N ALA A 1129 21.09 -52.24 21.41
CA ALA A 1129 20.79 -51.50 20.16
C ALA A 1129 19.68 -50.40 20.07
N ALA A 1130 20.17 -49.16 19.90
CA ALA A 1130 19.74 -48.14 18.91
C ALA A 1130 18.46 -47.26 19.10
N ALA A 1131 18.47 -46.15 18.34
CA ALA A 1131 17.35 -45.28 17.91
C ALA A 1131 16.71 -44.24 18.87
N ALA A 1132 17.22 -43.01 18.79
CA ALA A 1132 16.52 -41.79 18.30
C ALA A 1132 15.34 -41.13 19.08
N ALA A 1133 15.20 -39.82 18.79
CA ALA A 1133 14.03 -38.94 19.01
C ALA A 1133 13.60 -38.63 20.47
N ALA A 1134 12.89 -37.53 20.75
CA ALA A 1134 12.90 -36.19 20.15
C ALA A 1134 12.35 -35.20 21.20
N ARG A 1135 12.53 -33.89 20.97
CA ARG A 1135 11.89 -32.85 21.79
C ARG A 1135 11.48 -31.67 20.91
N GLU A 1136 10.18 -31.46 20.80
CA GLU A 1136 9.59 -30.21 20.35
C GLU A 1136 8.66 -29.70 21.44
N MET A 1137 8.74 -28.39 21.71
CA MET A 1137 7.63 -27.60 22.21
C MET A 1137 8.00 -26.14 21.97
N ASP A 1138 7.40 -25.53 20.95
CA ASP A 1138 7.44 -24.08 20.76
C ASP A 1138 6.11 -23.47 21.22
N ASN A 1139 6.05 -22.16 21.36
CA ASN A 1139 4.80 -21.44 21.66
C ASN A 1139 4.22 -20.86 20.38
N ASP A 1140 2.93 -20.51 20.40
CA ASP A 1140 2.54 -19.18 19.91
C ASP A 1140 1.33 -18.63 20.67
N VAL A 1141 1.09 -17.32 20.54
CA VAL A 1141 0.21 -16.52 21.41
C VAL A 1141 -0.43 -15.38 20.61
N GLU A 1142 -1.74 -15.12 20.76
CA GLU A 1142 -2.29 -13.75 20.75
C GLU A 1142 -3.75 -13.60 21.23
N GLU A 1143 -4.18 -12.32 21.34
CA GLU A 1143 -5.52 -11.77 21.64
C GLU A 1143 -6.13 -12.02 23.05
N ALA A 1144 -6.91 -11.10 23.66
CA ALA A 1144 -7.43 -9.79 23.20
C ALA A 1144 -7.35 -8.70 24.31
N ASN A 1145 -7.57 -7.44 23.93
CA ASN A 1145 -7.68 -6.27 24.84
C ASN A 1145 -9.14 -5.95 25.23
N ASP A 1146 -9.33 -5.04 26.19
CA ASP A 1146 -10.63 -4.46 26.58
C ASP A 1146 -10.55 -2.91 26.69
N MET A 1147 -11.73 -2.25 26.70
CA MET A 1147 -12.02 -0.82 26.52
C MET A 1147 -11.89 0.01 27.83
N ASP A 1148 -11.96 1.36 27.90
CA ASP A 1148 -12.03 2.49 26.93
C ASP A 1148 -11.61 3.81 27.63
N VAL A 1149 -11.22 4.88 26.91
CA VAL A 1149 -11.30 6.27 27.44
C VAL A 1149 -11.42 7.36 26.35
N ASP A 1150 -12.44 8.23 26.49
CA ASP A 1150 -12.60 9.55 25.81
C ASP A 1150 -11.45 10.55 26.15
N ALA A 1151 -11.07 11.63 25.43
CA ALA A 1151 -11.60 12.47 24.33
C ALA A 1151 -11.92 13.94 24.77
N ALA A 1152 -11.55 14.92 23.91
CA ALA A 1152 -11.77 16.39 24.03
C ALA A 1152 -11.11 17.13 25.23
N SER A 1153 -10.91 18.45 25.25
CA SER A 1153 -10.63 19.46 24.20
C SER A 1153 -10.03 20.75 24.85
N GLU A 1154 -9.57 21.71 24.06
CA GLU A 1154 -8.97 22.98 24.54
C GLU A 1154 -10.02 24.02 24.99
N ASP A 1155 -9.79 24.75 26.09
CA ASP A 1155 -9.64 26.23 26.14
C ASP A 1155 -9.39 26.74 27.59
N GLU A 1156 -8.61 27.82 27.75
CA GLU A 1156 -8.82 28.97 28.66
C GLU A 1156 -7.58 29.89 28.74
N THR A 1157 -7.79 31.18 29.06
CA THR A 1157 -6.79 32.24 28.87
C THR A 1157 -6.69 33.25 30.03
N VAL A 1158 -5.59 34.03 30.00
CA VAL A 1158 -5.32 35.32 30.70
C VAL A 1158 -4.97 35.29 32.22
N SER A 1159 -4.13 36.26 32.58
CA SER A 1159 -3.99 36.94 33.90
C SER A 1159 -2.97 36.44 34.93
N ALA A 1160 -2.15 37.43 35.36
CA ALA A 1160 -1.34 37.46 36.58
C ALA A 1160 -2.22 37.95 37.78
N PRO A 1161 -1.74 38.17 39.04
CA PRO A 1161 -0.35 38.24 39.50
C PRO A 1161 -0.05 37.54 40.87
N ALA A 1162 1.06 37.97 41.50
CA ALA A 1162 1.67 37.49 42.75
C ALA A 1162 0.92 38.03 44.03
N PRO A 1163 1.41 38.02 45.32
CA PRO A 1163 2.79 37.79 45.79
C PRO A 1163 3.09 37.19 47.22
N SER A 1164 4.38 36.89 47.44
CA SER A 1164 5.23 37.43 48.54
C SER A 1164 5.86 36.51 49.63
N LYS A 1165 7.03 37.00 50.12
CA LYS A 1165 7.72 36.77 51.41
C LYS A 1165 8.58 35.49 51.62
N ARG A 1166 9.78 35.55 52.25
CA ARG A 1166 10.77 36.65 52.44
C ARG A 1166 12.08 36.15 53.09
N LYS A 1167 13.25 36.65 52.62
CA LYS A 1167 14.54 36.99 53.33
C LYS A 1167 15.75 36.79 52.39
N SER A 1168 16.51 37.83 51.98
CA SER A 1168 17.50 38.66 52.74
C SER A 1168 18.91 38.04 52.76
N ARG A 1169 20.04 38.71 52.46
CA ARG A 1169 20.33 40.14 52.15
C ARG A 1169 21.78 40.30 51.62
N ARG A 1170 22.04 41.18 50.64
CA ARG A 1170 22.95 42.37 50.72
C ARG A 1170 22.85 43.21 49.44
N ALA A 1171 23.37 44.44 49.44
CA ALA A 1171 23.09 45.46 48.42
C ALA A 1171 24.19 46.55 48.33
N MET A 1172 24.25 47.21 47.16
CA MET A 1172 24.89 48.49 46.78
C MET A 1172 24.55 48.71 45.28
N ILE A 1173 24.49 49.92 44.69
CA ILE A 1173 24.07 51.27 45.11
C ILE A 1173 23.98 52.12 43.81
N ASP A 1174 23.02 53.06 43.69
CA ASP A 1174 22.84 54.10 42.64
C ASP A 1174 22.75 53.63 41.15
N SER A 1175 22.16 54.36 40.18
CA SER A 1175 21.08 55.39 40.17
C SER A 1175 20.57 55.59 38.73
N ASP A 1176 19.28 55.88 38.54
CA ASP A 1176 18.64 57.03 37.85
C ASP A 1176 19.54 57.83 36.85
N GLU A 1177 19.14 58.28 35.64
CA GLU A 1177 17.89 58.46 34.87
C GLU A 1177 18.31 58.69 33.36
N ASP A 1178 17.49 58.72 32.29
CA ASP A 1178 16.38 57.89 31.75
C ASP A 1178 16.09 58.36 30.26
N GLU A 1179 15.10 57.78 29.54
CA GLU A 1179 14.62 58.13 28.15
C GLU A 1179 15.60 57.94 26.93
N ASP A 1180 15.21 57.57 25.70
CA ASP A 1180 14.06 56.76 25.19
C ASP A 1180 14.31 56.22 23.74
N GLU A 1181 13.54 55.21 23.32
CA GLU A 1181 13.30 54.67 21.94
C GLU A 1181 14.46 54.15 21.01
N ASP A 1182 14.02 53.44 19.95
CA ASP A 1182 14.69 52.93 18.73
C ASP A 1182 15.89 51.95 18.78
N ALA A 1183 15.68 50.72 18.26
CA ALA A 1183 16.36 50.23 17.03
C ALA A 1183 16.09 48.73 16.70
N ALA A 1184 15.26 48.44 15.69
CA ALA A 1184 15.24 47.16 14.96
C ALA A 1184 14.50 47.28 13.61
N PRO A 1185 14.76 46.39 12.63
CA PRO A 1185 16.04 46.02 12.03
C PRO A 1185 16.16 46.55 10.57
N ALA A 1186 17.39 46.68 10.04
CA ALA A 1186 17.65 47.27 8.72
C ALA A 1186 17.87 46.24 7.57
N PRO A 1187 17.61 46.58 6.28
CA PRO A 1187 17.24 45.59 5.25
C PRO A 1187 18.08 45.65 3.94
N ILE A 1188 17.62 44.92 2.92
CA ILE A 1188 18.05 45.07 1.51
C ILE A 1188 17.27 46.22 0.86
N PRO A 1189 17.93 47.14 0.13
CA PRO A 1189 17.52 47.41 -1.25
C PRO A 1189 18.71 47.76 -2.18
N GLY A 1190 18.45 48.05 -3.45
CA GLY A 1190 19.43 48.65 -4.37
C GLY A 1190 18.78 49.32 -5.59
N LYS A 1191 19.41 50.40 -6.11
CA LYS A 1191 19.17 51.02 -7.44
C LYS A 1191 20.17 52.17 -7.70
N GLN A 1192 20.05 52.80 -8.89
CA GLN A 1192 20.79 53.97 -9.42
C GLN A 1192 22.19 53.68 -9.98
N ASP A 1193 22.66 54.29 -11.08
CA ASP A 1193 22.00 55.03 -12.18
C ASP A 1193 22.92 55.03 -13.45
N SER A 1194 22.43 55.55 -14.59
CA SER A 1194 23.11 55.54 -15.92
C SER A 1194 23.40 56.98 -16.43
N PRO A 1195 23.73 57.28 -17.72
CA PRO A 1195 24.50 56.59 -18.79
C PRO A 1195 25.57 57.51 -19.47
N ALA A 1196 26.38 57.03 -20.44
CA ALA A 1196 27.01 57.88 -21.48
C ALA A 1196 27.61 57.13 -22.71
N ALA A 1197 27.37 57.69 -23.92
CA ALA A 1197 28.12 57.56 -25.19
C ALA A 1197 28.33 56.18 -25.88
N ALA A 1198 28.47 56.05 -27.22
CA ALA A 1198 28.02 56.88 -28.37
C ALA A 1198 28.16 56.06 -29.70
N ASN A 1199 27.39 56.42 -30.75
CA ASN A 1199 27.39 55.80 -32.10
C ASN A 1199 28.79 55.88 -32.78
N SER A 1200 29.23 54.96 -33.64
CA SER A 1200 28.83 54.92 -35.07
C SER A 1200 29.36 53.72 -35.89
N ASP A 1201 28.48 53.16 -36.73
CA ASP A 1201 28.68 52.31 -37.93
C ASP A 1201 29.16 53.12 -39.17
N PRO A 1202 29.37 52.54 -40.40
CA PRO A 1202 29.80 51.18 -40.82
C PRO A 1202 30.82 51.18 -42.01
N ALA A 1203 31.04 50.00 -42.63
CA ALA A 1203 31.46 49.74 -44.03
C ALA A 1203 32.94 50.04 -44.42
N ASP A 1204 33.56 49.33 -45.38
CA ASP A 1204 32.99 48.58 -46.51
C ASP A 1204 33.74 47.26 -46.86
N THR A 1205 33.12 46.39 -47.67
CA THR A 1205 33.64 45.08 -48.15
C THR A 1205 34.24 45.14 -49.57
N PRO A 1206 34.98 44.10 -50.02
CA PRO A 1206 34.39 43.28 -51.10
C PRO A 1206 34.85 41.79 -51.21
N MET A 1207 33.89 40.92 -51.58
CA MET A 1207 34.02 39.70 -52.46
C MET A 1207 34.78 38.45 -51.93
N ALA A 1208 34.52 37.21 -52.39
CA ALA A 1208 33.35 36.57 -53.03
C ALA A 1208 33.59 35.03 -53.20
N ASP A 1209 32.57 34.32 -53.69
CA ASP A 1209 32.55 32.95 -54.28
C ASP A 1209 32.84 31.73 -53.35
N SER A 1210 32.22 30.54 -53.52
CA SER A 1210 30.90 30.14 -54.08
C SER A 1210 30.65 28.63 -53.84
N ASP A 1211 29.45 28.26 -53.38
CA ASP A 1211 28.46 27.32 -53.98
C ASP A 1211 28.88 25.93 -54.56
N ASP A 1212 28.05 24.87 -54.58
CA ASP A 1212 26.95 24.40 -53.70
C ASP A 1212 26.53 22.94 -54.13
N GLU A 1213 25.42 22.42 -53.59
CA GLU A 1213 24.69 21.13 -53.83
C GLU A 1213 24.97 19.93 -52.89
#